data_AF-A0AB36Z2H7-F1
#
_entry.id   AF-A0AB36Z2H7-F1
#
_cell.length_a   1.000
_cell.length_b   1.000
_cell.length_c   1.000
_cell.angle_alpha   90.00
_cell.angle_beta   90.00
_cell.angle_gamma   90.00
#
_symmetry.space_group_name_H-M   'P 1'
#
loop_
_entity.id
_entity.type
_entity.pdbx_description
1 polymer ?
#
loop_
_entity_poly.entity_id
_entity_poly.type
_entity_poly.pdbx_seq_one_letter_code
_entity_poly.pdbx_strand_id
1 'polypeptide(L)'
;MKNECRTAVEGVLGRKLTDKEADLLEQQFIKASRELPQEDIKAWKSMSDEERAEAIADRAIKNYTDQHIKEVTNLINDLEIREALEHELTSHSKLNPLEALNRKLVMFTDQSGIQSVEHNIQAVEVRYLGALADVFSKTQKGLGYLIDADKVKLLVKEIFGKPSGDAEIAGLAKSVQDVLEQLRQHYNRYGGDIKKLANYGIPQSHSHYKVIQAGEGEWIKTTFPMVDRSKYRHENGKLMNDAEVKEVLKGVYQTISSEGHNKASVQAHLVQSETDLPVGFNMQALHQHHREVHFKSADDWVAYQEQFGEVNFHDLLSNHIRRMSTEIGMMQTFGSNPEKLVKQLGHDLLNKMMQDPKYVKEHRKIQKQAKLVQKHYDELAGQALPVDSNLAQVGGMLRSWTVATKMGSAFITAFSDQATMKLASEMHGIAYTKVFGKHLKQFKNKEERDFAISIGLGVREMSNALVRFGDDDLASASTKLASANTKTRKIANAVIRASGLNHITASAKRAFGASLMHHVSNLNSVKAWDQLGPQDKKMLEGGGIKEDDWTLLKQIDRTEAPSGEKLVTNKDIFNASDDLFLDTFQVDRTGYSAQELSDIAFRLKEQLANKYMNYVYTESDSAVLSVGARESTFMGLGRERGTVSNELTRFFFQFKQFPLAMITRQWTRGMAQGTPQEKFVYFAKLFAYTTVMGALVSQIQNLTQGKDLDDPTTVDFYMKAIVKGGSASFLADALSATSDPTERSVKDFIIPAAFKDVMSVGTMVSGAGEAYLTERDSSYGAEAVNTIKNNIPFQNLWYSRLVFDRLVIAEMQELFDEGYRERKQRRQESNYNMSYWWDLDNASIEAPDINIRE
;
A
#
# COMPACT_ATOMS: atom_id res chain seq x y z
N MET A 1 13.11 -41.78 4.92
CA MET A 1 12.74 -42.83 5.91
C MET A 1 13.67 -44.02 5.71
N LYS A 2 14.22 -44.62 6.77
CA LYS A 2 15.01 -45.85 6.62
C LYS A 2 14.16 -46.98 6.03
N ASN A 3 14.77 -47.83 5.20
CA ASN A 3 14.05 -48.92 4.52
C ASN A 3 13.40 -49.89 5.53
N GLU A 4 14.03 -50.18 6.66
CA GLU A 4 13.44 -51.07 7.66
C GLU A 4 12.15 -50.49 8.26
N CYS A 5 12.13 -49.18 8.54
CA CYS A 5 10.94 -48.48 9.01
C CYS A 5 9.83 -48.45 7.94
N ARG A 6 10.20 -48.18 6.68
CA ARG A 6 9.24 -48.18 5.57
C ARG A 6 8.58 -49.55 5.42
N THR A 7 9.36 -50.63 5.41
CA THR A 7 8.84 -52.00 5.31
C THR A 7 7.94 -52.37 6.49
N ALA A 8 8.27 -51.95 7.71
CA ALA A 8 7.42 -52.20 8.87
C ALA A 8 6.06 -51.51 8.75
N VAL A 9 6.03 -50.24 8.33
CA VAL A 9 4.79 -49.47 8.13
C VAL A 9 3.96 -50.03 6.97
N GLU A 10 4.60 -50.37 5.85
CA GLU A 10 3.93 -51.01 4.70
C GLU A 10 3.33 -52.38 5.06
N GLY A 11 4.00 -53.15 5.92
CA GLY A 11 3.50 -54.42 6.44
C GLY A 11 2.22 -54.29 7.26
N VAL A 12 2.08 -53.22 8.05
CA VAL A 12 0.86 -52.92 8.82
C VAL A 12 -0.23 -52.33 7.92
N LEU A 13 0.11 -51.43 6.99
CA LEU A 13 -0.84 -50.81 6.06
C LEU A 13 -1.40 -51.80 5.02
N GLY A 14 -0.71 -52.90 4.75
CA GLY A 14 -1.07 -53.84 3.67
C GLY A 14 -0.92 -53.27 2.26
N ARG A 15 -0.27 -52.10 2.12
CA ARG A 15 0.05 -51.46 0.84
C ARG A 15 1.41 -50.77 0.91
N LYS A 16 2.01 -50.54 -0.26
CA LYS A 16 3.22 -49.72 -0.36
C LYS A 16 2.90 -48.25 -0.05
N LEU A 17 3.82 -47.60 0.65
CA LEU A 17 3.82 -46.15 0.82
C LEU A 17 4.33 -45.52 -0.47
N THR A 18 3.70 -44.43 -0.91
CA THR A 18 4.33 -43.56 -1.90
C THR A 18 5.54 -42.86 -1.27
N ASP A 19 6.50 -42.44 -2.09
CA ASP A 19 7.69 -41.75 -1.55
C ASP A 19 7.30 -40.47 -0.81
N LYS A 20 6.28 -39.75 -1.29
CA LYS A 20 5.72 -38.57 -0.63
C LYS A 20 5.13 -38.88 0.75
N GLU A 21 4.41 -39.99 0.91
CA GLU A 21 3.85 -40.40 2.20
C GLU A 21 4.96 -40.79 3.19
N ALA A 22 5.97 -41.52 2.72
CA ALA A 22 7.13 -41.91 3.53
C ALA A 22 7.93 -40.69 4.01
N ASP A 23 8.15 -39.71 3.13
CA ASP A 23 8.82 -38.45 3.47
C ASP A 23 7.99 -37.61 4.44
N LEU A 24 6.67 -37.51 4.25
CA LEU A 24 5.81 -36.73 5.17
C LEU A 24 5.80 -37.35 6.57
N LEU A 25 5.67 -38.67 6.67
CA LEU A 25 5.71 -39.40 7.94
C LEU A 25 7.04 -39.18 8.68
N GLU A 26 8.16 -39.29 7.97
CA GLU A 26 9.48 -39.03 8.56
C GLU A 26 9.61 -37.56 9.02
N GLN A 27 9.13 -36.60 8.23
CA GLN A 27 9.13 -35.18 8.60
C GLN A 27 8.29 -34.92 9.85
N GLN A 28 7.09 -35.51 9.98
CA GLN A 28 6.28 -35.36 11.19
C GLN A 28 6.92 -36.01 12.41
N PHE A 29 7.62 -37.14 12.22
CA PHE A 29 8.37 -37.79 13.29
C PHE A 29 9.52 -36.92 13.79
N ILE A 30 10.34 -36.37 12.86
CA ILE A 30 11.42 -35.43 13.18
C ILE A 30 10.87 -34.16 13.85
N LYS A 31 9.74 -33.65 13.38
CA LYS A 31 9.09 -32.48 13.95
C LYS A 31 8.62 -32.74 15.38
N ALA A 32 7.91 -33.84 15.61
CA ALA A 32 7.45 -34.25 16.93
C ALA A 32 8.61 -34.45 17.92
N SER A 33 9.72 -35.04 17.47
CA SER A 33 10.92 -35.22 18.29
C SER A 33 11.59 -33.90 18.70
N ARG A 34 11.40 -32.83 17.92
CA ARG A 34 11.86 -31.47 18.25
C ARG A 34 10.89 -30.72 19.15
N GLU A 35 9.58 -30.88 18.95
CA GLU A 35 8.52 -30.14 19.66
C GLU A 35 8.37 -30.60 21.11
N LEU A 36 8.28 -31.92 21.35
CA LEU A 36 8.00 -32.47 22.69
C LEU A 36 9.02 -32.06 23.77
N PRO A 37 10.36 -32.09 23.52
CA PRO A 37 11.33 -31.60 24.49
C PRO A 37 11.27 -30.09 24.73
N GLN A 38 10.76 -29.31 23.76
CA GLN A 38 10.64 -27.85 23.90
C GLN A 38 9.44 -27.44 24.76
N GLU A 39 8.35 -28.21 24.71
CA GLU A 39 7.14 -27.95 25.49
C GLU A 39 7.35 -28.21 26.98
N ASP A 40 7.90 -29.38 27.35
CA ASP A 40 8.24 -29.70 28.73
C ASP A 40 9.50 -30.57 28.81
N ILE A 41 10.65 -29.90 28.89
CA ILE A 41 11.94 -30.57 29.00
C ILE A 41 12.08 -31.39 30.29
N LYS A 42 11.36 -31.05 31.36
CA LYS A 42 11.43 -31.79 32.62
C LYS A 42 10.72 -33.12 32.47
N ALA A 43 9.49 -33.10 31.95
CA ALA A 43 8.74 -34.31 31.61
C ALA A 43 9.50 -35.17 30.59
N TRP A 44 10.06 -34.55 29.54
CA TRP A 44 10.85 -35.24 28.53
C TRP A 44 12.08 -35.98 29.09
N LYS A 45 12.77 -35.34 30.05
CA LYS A 45 13.95 -35.94 30.70
C LYS A 45 13.59 -37.08 31.65
N SER A 46 12.37 -37.09 32.22
CA SER A 46 11.92 -38.19 33.08
C SER A 46 11.43 -39.42 32.33
N MET A 47 11.15 -39.31 31.02
CA MET A 47 10.71 -40.44 30.18
C MET A 47 11.86 -41.41 29.84
N SER A 48 11.56 -42.71 29.74
CA SER A 48 12.45 -43.72 29.13
C SER A 48 12.61 -43.49 27.62
N ASP A 49 13.56 -44.18 26.99
CA ASP A 49 13.74 -44.06 25.54
C ASP A 49 12.55 -44.65 24.75
N GLU A 50 11.89 -45.69 25.29
CA GLU A 50 10.64 -46.24 24.76
C GLU A 50 9.48 -45.25 24.90
N GLU A 51 9.29 -44.67 26.09
CA GLU A 51 8.23 -43.68 26.33
C GLU A 51 8.40 -42.43 25.45
N ARG A 52 9.64 -42.00 25.19
CA ARG A 52 9.94 -40.94 24.22
C ARG A 52 9.57 -41.34 22.81
N ALA A 53 9.91 -42.56 22.38
CA ALA A 53 9.60 -43.03 21.04
C ALA A 53 8.08 -43.12 20.81
N GLU A 54 7.32 -43.59 21.81
CA GLU A 54 5.86 -43.64 21.77
C GLU A 54 5.25 -42.23 21.75
N ALA A 55 5.70 -41.32 22.62
CA ALA A 55 5.23 -39.93 22.62
C ALA A 55 5.52 -39.21 21.29
N ILE A 56 6.69 -39.45 20.68
CA ILE A 56 7.02 -38.92 19.34
C ILE A 56 6.08 -39.51 18.29
N ALA A 57 5.86 -40.83 18.30
CA ALA A 57 4.98 -41.49 17.34
C ALA A 57 3.54 -40.95 17.45
N ASP A 58 3.00 -40.84 18.67
CA ASP A 58 1.66 -40.30 18.92
C ASP A 58 1.54 -38.85 18.44
N ARG A 59 2.54 -38.02 18.75
CA ARG A 59 2.57 -36.62 18.29
C ARG A 59 2.73 -36.54 16.77
N ALA A 60 3.53 -37.40 16.17
CA ALA A 60 3.73 -37.44 14.72
C ALA A 60 2.44 -37.85 14.00
N ILE A 61 1.73 -38.85 14.51
CA ILE A 61 0.42 -39.29 14.00
C ILE A 61 -0.60 -38.15 14.14
N LYS A 62 -0.65 -37.50 15.30
CA LYS A 62 -1.54 -36.35 15.52
C LYS A 62 -1.21 -35.21 14.56
N ASN A 63 0.06 -34.81 14.47
CA ASN A 63 0.50 -33.74 13.58
C ASN A 63 0.22 -34.08 12.11
N TYR A 64 0.45 -35.33 11.68
CA TYR A 64 0.11 -35.82 10.34
C TYR A 64 -1.40 -35.73 10.09
N THR A 65 -2.21 -36.20 11.03
CA THR A 65 -3.68 -36.22 10.91
C THR A 65 -4.23 -34.80 10.85
N ASP A 66 -3.81 -33.93 11.76
CA ASP A 66 -4.19 -32.52 11.82
C ASP A 66 -3.79 -31.78 10.54
N GLN A 67 -2.58 -32.03 10.03
CA GLN A 67 -2.13 -31.46 8.76
C GLN A 67 -2.94 -31.98 7.58
N HIS A 68 -3.22 -33.28 7.52
CA HIS A 68 -3.99 -33.88 6.44
C HIS A 68 -5.44 -33.38 6.43
N ILE A 69 -6.10 -33.32 7.59
CA ILE A 69 -7.44 -32.72 7.74
C ILE A 69 -7.41 -31.29 7.22
N LYS A 70 -6.42 -30.49 7.63
CA LYS A 70 -6.27 -29.11 7.19
C LYS A 70 -6.05 -28.97 5.67
N GLU A 71 -5.24 -29.83 5.08
CA GLU A 71 -5.02 -29.87 3.63
C GLU A 71 -6.32 -30.20 2.87
N VAL A 72 -7.10 -31.17 3.37
CA VAL A 72 -8.41 -31.53 2.78
C VAL A 72 -9.41 -30.39 2.95
N THR A 73 -9.51 -29.79 4.14
CA THR A 73 -10.39 -28.63 4.39
C THR A 73 -10.03 -27.46 3.49
N ASN A 74 -8.75 -27.15 3.32
CA ASN A 74 -8.30 -26.10 2.41
C ASN A 74 -8.65 -26.43 0.96
N LEU A 75 -8.49 -27.68 0.52
CA LEU A 75 -8.86 -28.09 -0.83
C LEU A 75 -10.37 -27.91 -1.08
N ILE A 76 -11.22 -28.29 -0.13
CA ILE A 76 -12.68 -28.09 -0.23
C ILE A 76 -13.00 -26.61 -0.32
N ASN A 77 -12.46 -25.79 0.58
CA ASN A 77 -12.65 -24.33 0.56
C ASN A 77 -12.17 -23.71 -0.76
N ASP A 78 -11.04 -24.16 -1.30
CA ASP A 78 -10.48 -23.65 -2.56
C ASP A 78 -11.39 -23.99 -3.75
N LEU A 79 -12.02 -25.16 -3.74
CA LEU A 79 -12.99 -25.56 -4.76
C LEU A 79 -14.27 -24.71 -4.67
N GLU A 80 -14.79 -24.49 -3.47
CA GLU A 80 -15.96 -23.62 -3.25
C GLU A 80 -15.68 -22.17 -3.67
N ILE A 81 -14.52 -21.63 -3.29
CA ILE A 81 -14.06 -20.29 -3.70
C ILE A 81 -13.96 -20.21 -5.22
N ARG A 82 -13.37 -21.22 -5.87
CA ARG A 82 -13.23 -21.27 -7.32
C ARG A 82 -14.59 -21.27 -8.01
N GLU A 83 -15.51 -22.11 -7.55
CA GLU A 83 -16.86 -22.22 -8.13
C GLU A 83 -17.63 -20.91 -7.97
N ALA A 84 -17.66 -20.35 -6.75
CA ALA A 84 -18.32 -19.09 -6.47
C ALA A 84 -17.74 -17.94 -7.32
N LEU A 85 -16.41 -17.89 -7.46
CA LEU A 85 -15.74 -16.88 -8.28
C LEU A 85 -16.04 -17.09 -9.76
N GLU A 86 -15.95 -18.31 -10.30
CA GLU A 86 -16.29 -18.58 -11.70
C GLU A 86 -17.75 -18.17 -12.02
N HIS A 87 -18.67 -18.47 -11.11
CA HIS A 87 -20.06 -18.02 -11.23
C HIS A 87 -20.18 -16.50 -11.19
N GLU A 88 -19.56 -15.80 -10.23
CA GLU A 88 -19.55 -14.33 -10.14
C GLU A 88 -19.02 -13.70 -11.44
N LEU A 89 -17.93 -14.23 -11.99
CA LEU A 89 -17.26 -13.69 -13.17
C LEU A 89 -18.05 -13.92 -14.46
N THR A 90 -18.67 -15.08 -14.62
CA THR A 90 -19.38 -15.46 -15.84
C THR A 90 -20.83 -15.00 -15.89
N SER A 91 -21.45 -14.75 -14.72
CA SER A 91 -22.84 -14.26 -14.62
C SER A 91 -22.97 -12.73 -14.67
N HIS A 92 -21.86 -11.99 -14.70
CA HIS A 92 -21.88 -10.54 -14.66
C HIS A 92 -22.57 -9.93 -15.89
N SER A 93 -23.62 -9.12 -15.68
CA SER A 93 -24.51 -8.65 -16.74
C SER A 93 -23.88 -7.69 -17.77
N LYS A 94 -22.84 -6.94 -17.36
CA LYS A 94 -22.23 -5.88 -18.19
C LYS A 94 -20.79 -6.15 -18.62
N LEU A 95 -20.10 -7.07 -17.97
CA LEU A 95 -18.65 -7.24 -18.10
C LEU A 95 -18.37 -8.62 -18.65
N ASN A 96 -17.32 -8.73 -19.46
CA ASN A 96 -16.84 -10.06 -19.79
C ASN A 96 -16.09 -10.68 -18.59
N PRO A 97 -15.90 -12.02 -18.56
CA PRO A 97 -15.29 -12.68 -17.41
C PRO A 97 -13.88 -12.17 -17.03
N LEU A 98 -13.04 -11.86 -18.02
CA LEU A 98 -11.69 -11.32 -17.76
C LEU A 98 -11.73 -9.88 -17.24
N GLU A 99 -12.70 -9.07 -17.69
CA GLU A 99 -12.96 -7.73 -17.17
C GLU A 99 -13.42 -7.77 -15.70
N ALA A 100 -14.31 -8.70 -15.37
CA ALA A 100 -14.76 -8.93 -14.01
C ALA A 100 -13.59 -9.39 -13.12
N LEU A 101 -12.72 -10.28 -13.60
CA LEU A 101 -11.56 -10.76 -12.84
C LEU A 101 -10.54 -9.65 -12.59
N ASN A 102 -10.32 -8.76 -13.56
CA ASN A 102 -9.48 -7.58 -13.36
C ASN A 102 -10.02 -6.66 -12.27
N ARG A 103 -11.35 -6.46 -12.18
CA ARG A 103 -11.99 -5.67 -11.11
C ARG A 103 -12.00 -6.36 -9.76
N LYS A 104 -12.02 -7.70 -9.77
CA LYS A 104 -11.84 -8.48 -8.55
C LYS A 104 -10.44 -8.27 -7.98
N LEU A 105 -9.41 -8.12 -8.81
CA LEU A 105 -8.05 -7.87 -8.34
C LEU A 105 -7.86 -6.42 -7.84
N VAL A 106 -8.06 -5.43 -8.71
CA VAL A 106 -7.71 -4.02 -8.44
C VAL A 106 -8.93 -3.10 -8.51
N MET A 107 -8.83 -1.92 -7.91
CA MET A 107 -9.94 -0.96 -7.82
C MET A 107 -10.35 -0.41 -9.21
N PHE A 108 -11.67 -0.41 -9.45
CA PHE A 108 -12.33 0.34 -10.51
C PHE A 108 -13.47 1.18 -9.91
N THR A 109 -13.77 2.30 -10.55
CA THR A 109 -14.80 3.25 -10.12
C THR A 109 -16.02 3.23 -11.07
N ASP A 110 -16.22 2.13 -11.79
CA ASP A 110 -17.25 1.99 -12.82
C ASP A 110 -18.61 1.49 -12.29
N GLN A 111 -18.76 1.44 -10.96
CA GLN A 111 -19.99 0.98 -10.31
C GLN A 111 -20.43 -0.42 -10.78
N SER A 112 -19.48 -1.32 -11.03
CA SER A 112 -19.79 -2.69 -11.45
C SER A 112 -20.43 -3.54 -10.35
N GLY A 113 -20.33 -3.12 -9.08
CA GLY A 113 -20.74 -3.94 -7.93
C GLY A 113 -19.72 -5.04 -7.58
N ILE A 114 -18.57 -5.08 -8.26
CA ILE A 114 -17.47 -5.99 -7.93
C ILE A 114 -16.54 -5.31 -6.94
N GLN A 115 -16.28 -5.99 -5.83
CA GLN A 115 -15.36 -5.52 -4.79
C GLN A 115 -13.95 -6.02 -5.04
N SER A 116 -12.98 -5.10 -4.96
CA SER A 116 -11.59 -5.41 -5.25
C SER A 116 -10.84 -6.03 -4.07
N VAL A 117 -9.95 -6.97 -4.35
CA VAL A 117 -9.03 -7.55 -3.37
C VAL A 117 -8.06 -6.51 -2.85
N GLU A 118 -7.63 -5.56 -3.69
CA GLU A 118 -6.84 -4.39 -3.29
C GLU A 118 -7.43 -3.68 -2.05
N HIS A 119 -8.74 -3.42 -2.05
CA HIS A 119 -9.40 -2.76 -0.93
C HIS A 119 -9.77 -3.70 0.21
N ASN A 120 -9.92 -4.99 -0.03
CA ASN A 120 -10.03 -5.96 1.06
C ASN A 120 -8.70 -6.07 1.82
N ILE A 121 -7.56 -6.11 1.11
CA ILE A 121 -6.21 -6.02 1.72
C ILE A 121 -6.11 -4.74 2.56
N GLN A 122 -6.57 -3.60 2.02
CA GLN A 122 -6.60 -2.35 2.76
C GLN A 122 -7.48 -2.43 4.02
N ALA A 123 -8.67 -3.02 3.94
CA ALA A 123 -9.57 -3.18 5.08
C ALA A 123 -8.97 -4.03 6.21
N VAL A 124 -8.22 -5.08 5.86
CA VAL A 124 -7.46 -5.87 6.83
C VAL A 124 -6.29 -5.06 7.41
N GLU A 125 -5.48 -4.41 6.55
CA GLU A 125 -4.31 -3.61 6.96
C GLU A 125 -4.68 -2.52 7.97
N VAL A 126 -5.66 -1.69 7.63
CA VAL A 126 -6.07 -0.54 8.45
C VAL A 126 -6.73 -0.93 9.76
N ARG A 127 -7.37 -2.12 9.85
CA ARG A 127 -7.92 -2.63 11.12
C ARG A 127 -6.80 -2.84 12.14
N TYR A 128 -5.72 -3.49 11.71
CA TYR A 128 -4.59 -3.77 12.58
C TYR A 128 -3.68 -2.56 12.82
N LEU A 129 -3.48 -1.70 11.80
CA LEU A 129 -2.76 -0.43 12.00
C LEU A 129 -3.54 0.53 12.91
N GLY A 130 -4.87 0.60 12.77
CA GLY A 130 -5.74 1.40 13.64
C GLY A 130 -5.68 0.95 15.10
N ALA A 131 -5.60 -0.37 15.35
CA ALA A 131 -5.38 -0.93 16.68
C ALA A 131 -4.02 -0.55 17.29
N LEU A 132 -3.03 -0.19 16.45
CA LEU A 132 -1.70 0.30 16.87
C LEU A 132 -1.56 1.83 16.78
N ALA A 133 -2.64 2.59 16.56
CA ALA A 133 -2.59 4.04 16.41
C ALA A 133 -1.89 4.74 17.60
N ASP A 134 -2.17 4.29 18.82
CA ASP A 134 -1.54 4.79 20.04
C ASP A 134 -0.05 4.43 20.12
N VAL A 135 0.33 3.24 19.66
CA VAL A 135 1.76 2.84 19.59
C VAL A 135 2.50 3.82 18.69
N PHE A 136 1.98 4.08 17.49
CA PHE A 136 2.61 5.02 16.55
C PHE A 136 2.63 6.46 17.08
N SER A 137 1.51 6.96 17.62
CA SER A 137 1.40 8.36 18.03
C SER A 137 2.20 8.68 19.30
N LYS A 138 2.25 7.76 20.28
CA LYS A 138 2.89 8.00 21.59
C LYS A 138 4.39 7.69 21.61
N THR A 139 4.89 6.97 20.60
CA THR A 139 6.32 6.71 20.40
C THR A 139 6.94 7.59 19.30
N GLN A 140 6.26 8.69 18.94
CA GLN A 140 6.78 9.76 18.08
C GLN A 140 7.10 11.02 18.88
N LYS A 141 8.03 11.83 18.37
CA LYS A 141 8.39 13.16 18.88
C LYS A 141 8.45 14.20 17.75
N GLY A 142 8.41 15.48 18.14
CA GLY A 142 8.43 16.60 17.20
C GLY A 142 7.27 16.55 16.21
N LEU A 143 6.01 16.56 16.69
CA LEU A 143 4.80 16.55 15.85
C LEU A 143 4.66 15.34 14.90
N GLY A 144 5.33 14.21 15.18
CA GLY A 144 5.29 13.02 14.32
C GLY A 144 6.44 12.94 13.31
N TYR A 145 7.39 13.89 13.33
CA TYR A 145 8.51 13.89 12.39
C TYR A 145 9.60 12.88 12.74
N LEU A 146 9.77 12.55 14.02
CA LEU A 146 10.83 11.67 14.52
C LEU A 146 10.24 10.56 15.40
N ILE A 147 10.90 9.41 15.43
CA ILE A 147 10.60 8.33 16.38
C ILE A 147 11.33 8.62 17.69
N ASP A 148 10.66 8.38 18.80
CA ASP A 148 11.24 8.41 20.14
C ASP A 148 11.96 7.07 20.42
N ALA A 149 13.27 7.04 20.14
CA ALA A 149 14.08 5.83 20.27
C ALA A 149 14.09 5.27 21.70
N ASP A 150 14.03 6.12 22.72
CA ASP A 150 14.08 5.68 24.11
C ASP A 150 12.78 4.98 24.50
N LYS A 151 11.63 5.55 24.12
CA LYS A 151 10.33 4.89 24.29
C LYS A 151 10.23 3.58 23.50
N VAL A 152 10.76 3.54 22.28
CA VAL A 152 10.80 2.30 21.50
C VAL A 152 11.64 1.24 22.21
N LYS A 153 12.81 1.58 22.76
CA LYS A 153 13.63 0.65 23.53
C LYS A 153 12.90 0.10 24.75
N LEU A 154 12.20 0.95 25.51
CA LEU A 154 11.37 0.51 26.64
C LEU A 154 10.20 -0.38 26.20
N LEU A 155 9.55 -0.06 25.08
CA LEU A 155 8.47 -0.86 24.52
C LEU A 155 8.96 -2.23 24.07
N VAL A 156 10.09 -2.30 23.37
CA VAL A 156 10.72 -3.58 23.00
C VAL A 156 11.09 -4.38 24.25
N LYS A 157 11.61 -3.73 25.29
CA LYS A 157 11.93 -4.36 26.58
C LYS A 157 10.70 -5.04 27.21
N GLU A 158 9.56 -4.36 27.25
CA GLU A 158 8.28 -4.93 27.71
C GLU A 158 7.83 -6.11 26.85
N ILE A 159 7.94 -6.02 25.52
CA ILE A 159 7.53 -7.12 24.62
C ILE A 159 8.38 -8.38 24.87
N PHE A 160 9.66 -8.22 25.23
CA PHE A 160 10.54 -9.33 25.64
C PHE A 160 10.29 -9.83 27.07
N GLY A 161 9.24 -9.35 27.75
CA GLY A 161 8.82 -9.78 29.08
C GLY A 161 9.64 -9.17 30.23
N LYS A 162 10.41 -8.12 29.97
CA LYS A 162 11.14 -7.38 31.01
C LYS A 162 10.40 -6.07 31.32
N PRO A 163 9.95 -5.84 32.56
CA PRO A 163 9.25 -4.61 32.90
C PRO A 163 10.14 -3.38 32.66
N SER A 164 9.55 -2.38 32.01
CA SER A 164 10.09 -1.04 31.81
C SER A 164 9.92 -0.17 33.04
N GLY A 165 8.88 -0.45 33.85
CA GLY A 165 8.46 0.40 34.97
C GLY A 165 7.46 1.49 34.58
N ASP A 166 7.02 1.52 33.32
CA ASP A 166 6.04 2.48 32.79
C ASP A 166 4.76 1.75 32.34
N ALA A 167 3.64 2.06 33.01
CA ALA A 167 2.35 1.44 32.74
C ALA A 167 1.79 1.79 31.34
N GLU A 168 2.09 2.99 30.81
CA GLU A 168 1.71 3.35 29.45
C GLU A 168 2.47 2.49 28.45
N ILE A 169 3.79 2.36 28.62
CA ILE A 169 4.63 1.54 27.74
C ILE A 169 4.24 0.05 27.81
N ALA A 170 3.92 -0.46 29.00
CA ALA A 170 3.41 -1.83 29.15
C ALA A 170 2.08 -2.04 28.40
N GLY A 171 1.16 -1.06 28.45
CA GLY A 171 -0.09 -1.10 27.68
C GLY A 171 0.14 -1.09 26.17
N LEU A 172 1.08 -0.27 25.68
CA LEU A 172 1.46 -0.22 24.27
C LEU A 172 2.11 -1.53 23.80
N ALA A 173 3.00 -2.11 24.61
CA ALA A 173 3.64 -3.39 24.33
C ALA A 173 2.62 -4.53 24.22
N LYS A 174 1.63 -4.56 25.13
CA LYS A 174 0.53 -5.53 25.07
C LYS A 174 -0.29 -5.37 23.79
N SER A 175 -0.61 -4.14 23.39
CA SER A 175 -1.31 -3.87 22.13
C SER A 175 -0.56 -4.43 20.91
N VAL A 176 0.77 -4.27 20.86
CA VAL A 176 1.60 -4.86 19.79
C VAL A 176 1.52 -6.40 19.81
N GLN A 177 1.67 -7.02 20.98
CA GLN A 177 1.60 -8.48 21.11
C GLN A 177 0.21 -9.03 20.69
N ASP A 178 -0.86 -8.39 21.14
CA ASP A 178 -2.24 -8.78 20.84
C ASP A 178 -2.52 -8.67 19.33
N VAL A 179 -2.11 -7.57 18.68
CA VAL A 179 -2.30 -7.38 17.23
C VAL A 179 -1.54 -8.42 16.41
N LEU A 180 -0.28 -8.70 16.78
CA LEU A 180 0.53 -9.68 16.07
C LEU A 180 -0.02 -11.12 16.24
N GLU A 181 -0.55 -11.46 17.41
CA GLU A 181 -1.23 -12.74 17.63
C GLU A 181 -2.56 -12.82 16.86
N GLN A 182 -3.36 -11.74 16.84
CA GLN A 182 -4.60 -11.70 16.07
C GLN A 182 -4.34 -11.85 14.56
N LEU A 183 -3.29 -11.21 14.03
CA LEU A 183 -2.87 -11.39 12.64
C LEU A 183 -2.49 -12.84 12.33
N ARG A 184 -1.72 -13.48 13.22
CA ARG A 184 -1.35 -14.89 13.09
C ARG A 184 -2.58 -15.80 13.04
N GLN A 185 -3.51 -15.61 13.98
CA GLN A 185 -4.75 -16.39 14.05
C GLN A 185 -5.62 -16.16 12.81
N HIS A 186 -5.73 -14.90 12.37
CA HIS A 186 -6.49 -14.56 11.18
C HIS A 186 -5.92 -15.22 9.92
N TYR A 187 -4.61 -15.16 9.71
CA TYR A 187 -3.98 -15.90 8.62
C TYR A 187 -4.25 -17.41 8.69
N ASN A 188 -4.27 -17.98 9.89
CA ASN A 188 -4.59 -19.40 10.06
C ASN A 188 -6.06 -19.75 9.74
N ARG A 189 -7.00 -18.83 9.96
CA ARG A 189 -8.43 -19.02 9.64
C ARG A 189 -8.70 -19.16 8.14
N TYR A 190 -7.80 -18.70 7.29
CA TYR A 190 -7.89 -18.79 5.83
C TYR A 190 -6.97 -19.86 5.23
N GLY A 191 -6.57 -20.84 6.05
CA GLY A 191 -5.86 -22.04 5.60
C GLY A 191 -4.36 -22.03 5.87
N GLY A 192 -3.81 -20.92 6.35
CA GLY A 192 -2.40 -20.83 6.78
C GLY A 192 -2.09 -21.64 8.04
N ASP A 193 -0.83 -21.99 8.29
CA ASP A 193 -0.43 -22.74 9.50
C ASP A 193 0.78 -22.16 10.24
N ILE A 194 0.63 -20.95 10.77
CA ILE A 194 1.66 -20.34 11.63
C ILE A 194 1.48 -20.85 13.05
N LYS A 195 2.49 -21.51 13.60
CA LYS A 195 2.49 -21.92 15.01
C LYS A 195 2.83 -20.76 15.94
N LYS A 196 2.32 -20.80 17.16
CA LYS A 196 2.64 -19.79 18.19
C LYS A 196 3.99 -20.12 18.81
N LEU A 197 4.91 -19.16 18.81
CA LEU A 197 6.19 -19.29 19.51
C LEU A 197 6.03 -18.82 20.97
N ALA A 198 6.53 -19.59 21.94
CA ALA A 198 6.40 -19.29 23.37
C ALA A 198 7.04 -17.94 23.77
N ASN A 199 8.08 -17.50 23.06
CA ASN A 199 8.76 -16.22 23.27
C ASN A 199 8.50 -15.30 22.08
N TYR A 200 7.24 -14.94 21.86
CA TYR A 200 6.82 -14.14 20.72
C TYR A 200 7.59 -12.80 20.65
N GLY A 201 8.62 -12.77 19.83
CA GLY A 201 9.43 -11.59 19.56
C GLY A 201 8.84 -10.81 18.38
N ILE A 202 8.89 -9.49 18.46
CA ILE A 202 8.62 -8.56 17.36
C ILE A 202 9.24 -9.01 16.03
N PRO A 203 8.66 -8.61 14.87
CA PRO A 203 9.27 -8.84 13.56
C PRO A 203 10.75 -8.44 13.56
N GLN A 204 11.56 -9.11 12.74
CA GLN A 204 12.99 -8.81 12.60
C GLN A 204 13.25 -8.31 11.18
N SER A 205 14.03 -7.25 11.06
CA SER A 205 14.58 -6.81 9.77
C SER A 205 16.04 -7.25 9.65
N HIS A 206 16.42 -7.66 8.45
CA HIS A 206 17.79 -7.98 8.09
C HIS A 206 18.12 -7.25 6.79
N SER A 207 19.08 -6.33 6.86
CA SER A 207 19.64 -5.67 5.68
C SER A 207 20.64 -6.61 5.03
N HIS A 208 20.33 -7.13 3.84
CA HIS A 208 21.26 -7.99 3.12
C HIS A 208 22.60 -7.27 2.84
N TYR A 209 22.55 -5.98 2.50
CA TYR A 209 23.74 -5.19 2.24
C TYR A 209 24.65 -4.99 3.47
N LYS A 210 24.10 -4.62 4.64
CA LYS A 210 24.91 -4.43 5.86
C LYS A 210 25.49 -5.77 6.32
N VAL A 211 24.75 -6.86 6.16
CA VAL A 211 25.21 -8.21 6.47
C VAL A 211 26.36 -8.62 5.53
N ILE A 212 26.24 -8.41 4.21
CA ILE A 212 27.31 -8.65 3.24
C ILE A 212 28.54 -7.78 3.54
N GLN A 213 28.33 -6.48 3.85
CA GLN A 213 29.41 -5.54 4.11
C GLN A 213 30.23 -5.91 5.35
N ALA A 214 29.58 -6.42 6.40
CA ALA A 214 30.28 -6.96 7.56
C ALA A 214 31.07 -8.24 7.23
N GLY A 215 30.56 -9.03 6.28
CA GLY A 215 31.10 -10.33 5.91
C GLY A 215 30.68 -11.43 6.90
N GLU A 216 30.63 -12.67 6.40
CA GLU A 216 30.11 -13.84 7.14
C GLU A 216 30.74 -13.99 8.53
N GLY A 217 32.08 -13.96 8.61
CA GLY A 217 32.80 -14.16 9.86
C GLY A 217 32.49 -13.10 10.92
N GLU A 218 32.48 -11.82 10.55
CA GLU A 218 32.21 -10.73 11.51
C GLU A 218 30.73 -10.70 11.91
N TRP A 219 29.83 -10.96 10.96
CA TRP A 219 28.39 -11.03 11.25
C TRP A 219 28.08 -12.17 12.22
N ILE A 220 28.64 -13.37 12.01
CA ILE A 220 28.49 -14.51 12.94
C ILE A 220 29.10 -14.16 14.30
N LYS A 221 30.32 -13.61 14.32
CA LYS A 221 31.00 -13.21 15.57
C LYS A 221 30.19 -12.21 16.38
N THR A 222 29.51 -11.27 15.72
CA THR A 222 28.66 -10.25 16.36
C THR A 222 27.32 -10.82 16.81
N THR A 223 26.70 -11.66 15.99
CA THR A 223 25.32 -12.18 16.23
C THR A 223 25.31 -13.36 17.20
N PHE A 224 26.33 -14.21 17.17
CA PHE A 224 26.44 -15.40 18.02
C PHE A 224 26.28 -15.13 19.54
N PRO A 225 26.90 -14.10 20.14
CA PRO A 225 26.69 -13.79 21.56
C PRO A 225 25.29 -13.21 21.86
N MET A 226 24.55 -12.74 20.85
CA MET A 226 23.23 -12.11 21.00
C MET A 226 22.08 -13.13 21.02
N VAL A 227 22.32 -14.37 20.57
CA VAL A 227 21.27 -15.38 20.45
C VAL A 227 21.04 -16.20 21.73
N ASP A 228 19.80 -16.63 21.94
CA ASP A 228 19.39 -17.53 23.01
C ASP A 228 19.79 -18.97 22.66
N ARG A 229 20.91 -19.40 23.26
CA ARG A 229 21.47 -20.74 23.11
C ARG A 229 20.50 -21.87 23.46
N SER A 230 19.51 -21.60 24.32
CA SER A 230 18.55 -22.61 24.77
C SER A 230 17.57 -23.06 23.67
N LYS A 231 17.48 -22.29 22.58
CA LYS A 231 16.59 -22.53 21.44
C LYS A 231 17.20 -23.41 20.36
N TYR A 232 18.53 -23.55 20.32
CA TYR A 232 19.22 -24.34 19.31
C TYR A 232 19.40 -25.78 19.80
N ARG A 233 18.59 -26.69 19.27
CA ARG A 233 18.54 -28.09 19.70
C ARG A 233 18.56 -29.05 18.52
N HIS A 234 19.24 -30.17 18.72
CA HIS A 234 19.19 -31.34 17.85
C HIS A 234 17.80 -32.00 17.90
N GLU A 235 17.54 -32.88 16.94
CA GLU A 235 16.27 -33.62 16.82
C GLU A 235 15.95 -34.49 18.04
N ASN A 236 16.98 -34.87 18.80
CA ASN A 236 16.87 -35.62 20.04
C ASN A 236 16.72 -34.73 21.30
N GLY A 237 16.50 -33.42 21.11
CA GLY A 237 16.32 -32.44 22.18
C GLY A 237 17.61 -31.96 22.86
N LYS A 238 18.77 -32.53 22.55
CA LYS A 238 20.07 -32.07 23.08
C LYS A 238 20.41 -30.69 22.53
N LEU A 239 21.04 -29.86 23.37
CA LEU A 239 21.50 -28.53 22.94
C LEU A 239 22.61 -28.67 21.89
N MET A 240 22.54 -27.81 20.87
CA MET A 240 23.64 -27.64 19.92
C MET A 240 24.84 -26.98 20.61
N ASN A 241 26.03 -27.42 20.26
CA ASN A 241 27.28 -26.82 20.71
C ASN A 241 27.58 -25.50 19.96
N ASP A 242 28.65 -24.83 20.35
CA ASP A 242 29.03 -23.53 19.79
C ASP A 242 29.34 -23.57 18.29
N ALA A 243 29.98 -24.63 17.80
CA ALA A 243 30.28 -24.78 16.38
C ALA A 243 29.00 -25.01 15.56
N GLU A 244 28.10 -25.85 16.07
CA GLU A 244 26.84 -26.19 15.41
C GLU A 244 25.93 -24.96 15.25
N VAL A 245 25.79 -24.13 16.29
CA VAL A 245 24.97 -22.90 16.15
C VAL A 245 25.63 -21.87 15.24
N LYS A 246 26.97 -21.81 15.18
CA LYS A 246 27.64 -20.96 14.19
C LYS A 246 27.34 -21.43 12.76
N GLU A 247 27.20 -22.73 12.53
CA GLU A 247 26.79 -23.25 11.22
C GLU A 247 25.34 -22.92 10.88
N VAL A 248 24.42 -22.96 11.87
CA VAL A 248 23.04 -22.45 11.68
C VAL A 248 23.06 -20.97 11.28
N LEU A 249 23.82 -20.15 12.01
CA LEU A 249 23.97 -18.73 11.69
C LEU A 249 24.59 -18.52 10.31
N LYS A 250 25.55 -19.35 9.90
CA LYS A 250 26.10 -19.31 8.53
C LYS A 250 25.05 -19.59 7.47
N GLY A 251 24.17 -20.57 7.67
CA GLY A 251 23.01 -20.80 6.78
C GLY A 251 22.06 -19.58 6.72
N VAL A 252 21.85 -18.91 7.86
CA VAL A 252 21.09 -17.65 7.93
C VAL A 252 21.79 -16.54 7.14
N TYR A 253 23.10 -16.37 7.31
CA TYR A 253 23.90 -15.40 6.56
C TYR A 253 23.79 -15.64 5.05
N GLN A 254 23.94 -16.88 4.59
CA GLN A 254 23.82 -17.23 3.17
C GLN A 254 22.43 -16.89 2.64
N THR A 255 21.39 -17.16 3.42
CA THR A 255 20.01 -16.82 3.05
C THR A 255 19.78 -15.32 2.95
N ILE A 256 20.26 -14.55 3.94
CA ILE A 256 20.12 -13.09 3.94
C ILE A 256 20.93 -12.48 2.79
N SER A 257 22.19 -12.88 2.65
CA SER A 257 23.11 -12.33 1.65
C SER A 257 22.72 -12.67 0.20
N SER A 258 22.05 -13.81 -0.02
CA SER A 258 21.50 -14.16 -1.32
C SER A 258 20.07 -13.68 -1.52
N GLU A 259 19.49 -12.90 -0.62
CA GLU A 259 18.06 -12.52 -0.64
C GLU A 259 17.11 -13.73 -0.80
N GLY A 260 17.51 -14.89 -0.25
CA GLY A 260 16.79 -16.15 -0.36
C GLY A 260 16.98 -16.93 -1.67
N HIS A 261 17.74 -16.44 -2.66
CA HIS A 261 18.04 -17.16 -3.91
C HIS A 261 18.80 -18.49 -3.72
N ASN A 262 19.40 -18.70 -2.55
CA ASN A 262 19.98 -19.98 -2.14
C ASN A 262 18.93 -21.05 -1.79
N LYS A 263 17.65 -20.67 -1.60
CA LYS A 263 16.56 -21.62 -1.33
C LYS A 263 16.03 -22.19 -2.65
N ALA A 264 15.88 -23.51 -2.71
CA ALA A 264 15.34 -24.22 -3.87
C ALA A 264 13.97 -23.67 -4.32
N SER A 265 13.17 -23.17 -3.39
CA SER A 265 11.87 -22.55 -3.65
C SER A 265 11.94 -21.21 -4.40
N VAL A 266 13.04 -20.45 -4.25
CA VAL A 266 13.30 -19.22 -5.01
C VAL A 266 13.93 -19.54 -6.37
N GLN A 267 14.72 -20.61 -6.47
CA GLN A 267 15.29 -21.07 -7.75
C GLN A 267 14.25 -21.64 -8.70
N ALA A 268 13.18 -22.26 -8.19
CA ALA A 268 12.04 -22.73 -8.99
C ALA A 268 11.28 -21.58 -9.69
N HIS A 269 11.39 -20.35 -9.20
CA HIS A 269 10.86 -19.15 -9.85
C HIS A 269 11.74 -18.66 -11.02
N LEU A 270 13.04 -18.99 -11.01
CA LEU A 270 14.03 -18.50 -11.97
C LEU A 270 14.29 -19.47 -13.13
N VAL A 271 13.89 -20.74 -12.98
CA VAL A 271 14.14 -21.80 -13.96
C VAL A 271 12.85 -22.60 -14.18
N GLN A 272 12.12 -22.34 -15.28
CA GLN A 272 11.48 -23.41 -16.10
C GLN A 272 10.66 -22.90 -17.33
N SER A 273 11.01 -23.52 -18.46
CA SER A 273 10.33 -23.82 -19.74
C SER A 273 8.89 -23.36 -20.01
N GLU A 274 8.64 -22.92 -21.25
CA GLU A 274 7.39 -22.44 -21.89
C GLU A 274 6.17 -23.40 -21.88
N THR A 275 6.23 -24.58 -21.25
CA THR A 275 5.20 -25.62 -21.42
C THR A 275 4.37 -25.97 -20.17
N ASP A 276 4.80 -25.56 -18.96
CA ASP A 276 4.04 -25.75 -17.72
C ASP A 276 3.84 -24.40 -17.03
N LEU A 277 2.58 -24.01 -16.75
CA LEU A 277 2.28 -22.72 -16.13
C LEU A 277 2.98 -22.61 -14.76
N PRO A 278 3.80 -21.57 -14.50
CA PRO A 278 4.53 -21.43 -13.25
C PRO A 278 3.55 -21.18 -12.09
N VAL A 279 3.62 -22.01 -11.05
CA VAL A 279 2.90 -21.82 -9.79
C VAL A 279 3.92 -21.45 -8.73
N GLY A 280 3.87 -20.20 -8.26
CA GLY A 280 4.68 -19.71 -7.16
C GLY A 280 4.35 -20.32 -5.79
N PHE A 281 4.93 -19.74 -4.75
CA PHE A 281 4.83 -20.22 -3.37
C PHE A 281 3.37 -20.46 -2.96
N ASN A 282 3.08 -21.65 -2.44
CA ASN A 282 1.81 -21.91 -1.78
C ASN A 282 1.68 -20.96 -0.58
N MET A 283 0.77 -19.99 -0.65
CA MET A 283 0.64 -18.96 0.38
C MET A 283 0.37 -19.58 1.74
N GLN A 284 -0.35 -20.71 1.84
CA GLN A 284 -0.56 -21.48 3.08
C GLN A 284 0.73 -21.85 3.84
N ALA A 285 1.80 -22.15 3.12
CA ALA A 285 3.03 -22.71 3.69
C ALA A 285 4.12 -21.66 3.95
N LEU A 286 3.89 -20.39 3.56
CA LEU A 286 4.92 -19.33 3.58
C LEU A 286 5.60 -19.14 4.94
N HIS A 287 4.84 -19.28 6.03
CA HIS A 287 5.28 -19.01 7.39
C HIS A 287 5.52 -20.26 8.23
N GLN A 288 5.59 -21.44 7.61
CA GLN A 288 5.85 -22.70 8.32
C GLN A 288 7.33 -22.88 8.69
N HIS A 289 8.23 -22.07 8.10
CA HIS A 289 9.64 -22.06 8.48
C HIS A 289 9.84 -21.28 9.78
N HIS A 290 10.52 -21.90 10.75
CA HIS A 290 10.84 -21.25 12.01
C HIS A 290 11.82 -20.08 11.80
N ARG A 291 11.69 -19.05 12.63
CA ARG A 291 12.66 -17.97 12.69
C ARG A 291 13.95 -18.51 13.30
N GLU A 292 15.05 -18.52 12.54
CA GLU A 292 16.32 -19.12 12.96
C GLU A 292 17.17 -18.24 13.89
N VAL A 293 16.88 -16.94 13.97
CA VAL A 293 17.57 -15.99 14.87
C VAL A 293 16.69 -15.68 16.08
N HIS A 294 17.06 -16.28 17.22
CA HIS A 294 16.38 -16.09 18.50
C HIS A 294 17.22 -15.20 19.41
N PHE A 295 16.84 -13.94 19.63
CA PHE A 295 17.59 -13.05 20.53
C PHE A 295 17.33 -13.39 22.00
N LYS A 296 18.39 -13.36 22.83
CA LYS A 296 18.30 -13.63 24.27
C LYS A 296 17.68 -12.48 25.07
N SER A 297 17.71 -11.25 24.54
CA SER A 297 17.13 -10.09 25.21
C SER A 297 16.70 -8.98 24.24
N ALA A 298 15.92 -8.03 24.75
CA ALA A 298 15.55 -6.81 24.04
C ALA A 298 16.78 -5.99 23.62
N ASP A 299 17.78 -5.87 24.49
CA ASP A 299 18.99 -5.08 24.21
C ASP A 299 19.78 -5.69 23.05
N ASP A 300 19.85 -7.03 22.99
CA ASP A 300 20.48 -7.76 21.89
C ASP A 300 19.72 -7.58 20.58
N TRP A 301 18.38 -7.62 20.63
CA TRP A 301 17.55 -7.35 19.45
C TRP A 301 17.75 -5.92 18.96
N VAL A 302 17.72 -4.93 19.85
CA VAL A 302 17.91 -3.51 19.50
C VAL A 302 19.29 -3.29 18.91
N ALA A 303 20.34 -3.82 19.55
CA ALA A 303 21.71 -3.72 19.05
C ALA A 303 21.86 -4.35 17.66
N TYR A 304 21.24 -5.52 17.44
CA TYR A 304 21.23 -6.15 16.13
C TYR A 304 20.50 -5.31 15.08
N GLN A 305 19.32 -4.76 15.40
CA GLN A 305 18.56 -3.94 14.46
C GLN A 305 19.25 -2.60 14.13
N GLU A 306 19.93 -1.98 15.11
CA GLU A 306 20.75 -0.79 14.88
C GLU A 306 21.90 -1.09 13.89
N GLN A 307 22.56 -2.25 14.04
CA GLN A 307 23.72 -2.63 13.22
C GLN A 307 23.35 -3.26 11.87
N PHE A 308 22.36 -4.15 11.83
CA PHE A 308 22.04 -5.01 10.69
C PHE A 308 20.57 -4.93 10.25
N GLY A 309 19.74 -4.11 10.89
CA GLY A 309 18.37 -3.85 10.43
C GLY A 309 18.30 -2.86 9.26
N GLU A 310 17.22 -2.90 8.50
CA GLU A 310 16.99 -2.04 7.32
C GLU A 310 16.00 -0.90 7.59
N VAL A 311 15.02 -1.15 8.47
CA VAL A 311 13.90 -0.24 8.73
C VAL A 311 13.79 0.10 10.22
N ASN A 312 13.17 1.24 10.53
CA ASN A 312 12.88 1.59 11.92
C ASN A 312 11.71 0.75 12.46
N PHE A 313 11.46 0.81 13.77
CA PHE A 313 10.42 0.01 14.43
C PHE A 313 9.00 0.22 13.87
N HIS A 314 8.63 1.46 13.52
CA HIS A 314 7.28 1.75 12.98
C HIS A 314 7.11 1.15 11.59
N ASP A 315 8.12 1.31 10.74
CA ASP A 315 8.13 0.74 9.39
C ASP A 315 8.19 -0.79 9.45
N LEU A 316 8.93 -1.36 10.40
CA LEU A 316 9.01 -2.81 10.63
C LEU A 316 7.64 -3.42 10.95
N LEU A 317 6.91 -2.83 11.90
CA LEU A 317 5.56 -3.24 12.23
C LEU A 317 4.61 -3.03 11.05
N SER A 318 4.64 -1.85 10.43
CA SER A 318 3.73 -1.51 9.32
C SER A 318 3.93 -2.42 8.12
N ASN A 319 5.19 -2.73 7.76
CA ASN A 319 5.52 -3.63 6.65
C ASN A 319 5.09 -5.07 6.96
N HIS A 320 5.29 -5.53 8.20
CA HIS A 320 4.84 -6.86 8.60
C HIS A 320 3.30 -6.97 8.53
N ILE A 321 2.58 -5.98 9.07
CA ILE A 321 1.12 -5.93 9.02
C ILE A 321 0.64 -5.89 7.57
N ARG A 322 1.24 -5.05 6.73
CA ARG A 322 0.91 -4.96 5.30
C ARG A 322 1.12 -6.29 4.60
N ARG A 323 2.27 -6.94 4.81
CA ARG A 323 2.58 -8.23 4.18
C ARG A 323 1.56 -9.30 4.58
N MET A 324 1.31 -9.44 5.88
CA MET A 324 0.30 -10.37 6.40
C MET A 324 -1.10 -10.05 5.86
N SER A 325 -1.46 -8.76 5.79
CA SER A 325 -2.77 -8.32 5.27
C SER A 325 -2.92 -8.60 3.78
N THR A 326 -1.85 -8.47 2.98
CA THR A 326 -1.82 -8.88 1.57
C THR A 326 -2.07 -10.37 1.43
N GLU A 327 -1.33 -11.20 2.19
CA GLU A 327 -1.44 -12.65 2.13
C GLU A 327 -2.83 -13.12 2.57
N ILE A 328 -3.33 -12.62 3.70
CA ILE A 328 -4.69 -12.86 4.17
C ILE A 328 -5.70 -12.41 3.11
N GLY A 329 -5.52 -11.20 2.56
CA GLY A 329 -6.45 -10.62 1.61
C GLY A 329 -6.57 -11.39 0.29
N MET A 330 -5.46 -11.99 -0.13
CA MET A 330 -5.40 -12.92 -1.26
C MET A 330 -6.02 -14.26 -0.90
N MET A 331 -5.67 -14.84 0.25
CA MET A 331 -6.16 -16.16 0.67
C MET A 331 -7.67 -16.18 0.91
N GLN A 332 -8.22 -15.12 1.52
CA GLN A 332 -9.66 -15.00 1.74
C GLN A 332 -10.46 -14.92 0.44
N THR A 333 -9.85 -14.49 -0.68
CA THR A 333 -10.56 -14.29 -1.95
C THR A 333 -10.28 -15.38 -2.98
N PHE A 334 -9.09 -15.97 -2.94
CA PHE A 334 -8.60 -16.89 -3.97
C PHE A 334 -8.11 -18.24 -3.40
N GLY A 335 -8.38 -18.51 -2.13
CA GLY A 335 -8.05 -19.78 -1.48
C GLY A 335 -6.58 -19.89 -1.05
N SER A 336 -6.18 -21.08 -0.63
CA SER A 336 -4.87 -21.37 -0.03
C SER A 336 -3.68 -21.10 -0.95
N ASN A 337 -3.89 -21.22 -2.28
CA ASN A 337 -2.91 -20.87 -3.31
C ASN A 337 -3.49 -19.87 -4.33
N PRO A 338 -3.52 -18.56 -3.98
CA PRO A 338 -4.10 -17.51 -4.81
C PRO A 338 -3.49 -17.40 -6.21
N GLU A 339 -2.17 -17.60 -6.32
CA GLU A 339 -1.46 -17.48 -7.59
C GLU A 339 -1.92 -18.54 -8.57
N LYS A 340 -1.97 -19.79 -8.11
CA LYS A 340 -2.45 -20.92 -8.91
C LYS A 340 -3.87 -20.67 -9.37
N LEU A 341 -4.77 -20.29 -8.45
CA LEU A 341 -6.17 -20.09 -8.77
C LEU A 341 -6.35 -18.97 -9.79
N VAL A 342 -5.76 -17.79 -9.57
CA VAL A 342 -5.91 -16.63 -10.46
C VAL A 342 -5.31 -16.88 -11.84
N LYS A 343 -4.11 -17.47 -11.91
CA LYS A 343 -3.46 -17.78 -13.20
C LYS A 343 -4.22 -18.85 -13.98
N GLN A 344 -4.65 -19.92 -13.33
CA GLN A 344 -5.44 -20.97 -13.99
C GLN A 344 -6.81 -20.45 -14.43
N LEU A 345 -7.54 -19.78 -13.55
CA LEU A 345 -8.86 -19.23 -13.87
C LEU A 345 -8.76 -18.19 -15.00
N GLY A 346 -7.77 -17.29 -14.95
CA GLY A 346 -7.53 -16.33 -16.04
C GLY A 346 -7.23 -17.00 -17.38
N HIS A 347 -6.45 -18.09 -17.37
CA HIS A 347 -6.17 -18.88 -18.58
C HIS A 347 -7.41 -19.63 -19.10
N ASP A 348 -8.17 -20.26 -18.20
CA ASP A 348 -9.39 -20.99 -18.55
C ASP A 348 -10.44 -20.06 -19.16
N LEU A 349 -10.64 -18.88 -18.54
CA LEU A 349 -11.53 -17.84 -19.05
C LEU A 349 -11.07 -17.33 -20.42
N LEU A 350 -9.77 -17.08 -20.61
CA LEU A 350 -9.23 -16.69 -21.92
C LEU A 350 -9.51 -17.77 -22.97
N ASN A 351 -9.23 -19.03 -22.68
CA ASN A 351 -9.45 -20.13 -23.61
C ASN A 351 -10.93 -20.27 -23.99
N LYS A 352 -11.84 -20.24 -23.00
CA LYS A 352 -13.29 -20.27 -23.23
C LYS A 352 -13.72 -19.10 -24.13
N MET A 353 -13.24 -17.89 -23.83
CA MET A 353 -13.59 -16.69 -24.61
C MET A 353 -13.00 -16.70 -26.03
N MET A 354 -11.80 -17.23 -26.25
CA MET A 354 -11.19 -17.35 -27.58
C MET A 354 -11.92 -18.35 -28.49
N GLN A 355 -12.69 -19.27 -27.91
CA GLN A 355 -13.49 -20.27 -28.63
C GLN A 355 -14.95 -19.85 -28.83
N ASP A 356 -15.40 -18.78 -28.16
CA ASP A 356 -16.75 -18.27 -28.25
C ASP A 356 -16.90 -17.32 -29.46
N PRO A 357 -17.82 -17.61 -30.42
CA PRO A 357 -18.07 -16.77 -31.58
C PRO A 357 -18.32 -15.29 -31.26
N LYS A 358 -18.82 -14.98 -30.05
CA LYS A 358 -19.05 -13.62 -29.57
C LYS A 358 -17.78 -12.76 -29.58
N TYR A 359 -16.62 -13.33 -29.27
CA TYR A 359 -15.38 -12.58 -29.08
C TYR A 359 -14.41 -12.61 -30.28
N VAL A 360 -14.79 -13.19 -31.42
CA VAL A 360 -13.91 -13.34 -32.60
C VAL A 360 -13.27 -12.01 -33.04
N LYS A 361 -14.01 -10.91 -32.96
CA LYS A 361 -13.51 -9.56 -33.31
C LYS A 361 -12.71 -8.90 -32.18
N GLU A 362 -12.73 -9.47 -30.98
CA GLU A 362 -12.13 -8.94 -29.76
C GLU A 362 -10.95 -9.76 -29.24
N HIS A 363 -10.48 -10.79 -29.97
CA HIS A 363 -9.37 -11.67 -29.56
C HIS A 363 -8.15 -10.90 -29.03
N ARG A 364 -7.74 -9.83 -29.71
CA ARG A 364 -6.63 -8.99 -29.26
C ARG A 364 -6.91 -8.28 -27.93
N LYS A 365 -8.16 -7.84 -27.73
CA LYS A 365 -8.60 -7.17 -26.49
C LYS A 365 -8.63 -8.16 -25.33
N ILE A 366 -9.23 -9.33 -25.51
CA ILE A 366 -9.32 -10.35 -24.45
C ILE A 366 -7.94 -10.92 -24.07
N GLN A 367 -7.02 -11.08 -25.03
CA GLN A 367 -5.62 -11.44 -24.75
C GLN A 367 -4.91 -10.37 -23.92
N LYS A 368 -5.14 -9.07 -24.19
CA LYS A 368 -4.61 -7.97 -23.35
C LYS A 368 -5.21 -8.03 -21.94
N GLN A 369 -6.51 -8.30 -21.82
CA GLN A 369 -7.20 -8.40 -20.54
C GLN A 369 -6.65 -9.55 -19.68
N ALA A 370 -6.41 -10.72 -20.27
CA ALA A 370 -5.77 -11.84 -19.59
C ALA A 370 -4.34 -11.53 -19.13
N LYS A 371 -3.54 -10.84 -19.96
CA LYS A 371 -2.21 -10.35 -19.56
C LYS A 371 -2.28 -9.32 -18.43
N LEU A 372 -3.34 -8.52 -18.36
CA LEU A 372 -3.55 -7.57 -17.26
C LEU A 372 -3.90 -8.28 -15.95
N VAL A 373 -4.66 -9.39 -15.99
CA VAL A 373 -4.94 -10.21 -14.79
C VAL A 373 -3.64 -10.63 -14.10
N GLN A 374 -2.69 -11.17 -14.87
CA GLN A 374 -1.38 -11.57 -14.33
C GLN A 374 -0.64 -10.38 -13.73
N LYS A 375 -0.53 -9.27 -14.47
CA LYS A 375 0.17 -8.08 -13.97
C LYS A 375 -0.45 -7.47 -12.71
N HIS A 376 -1.77 -7.42 -12.64
CA HIS A 376 -2.49 -6.96 -11.46
C HIS A 376 -2.27 -7.89 -10.26
N TYR A 377 -2.26 -9.21 -10.49
CA TYR A 377 -1.95 -10.17 -9.44
C TYR A 377 -0.52 -9.98 -8.92
N ASP A 378 0.47 -9.92 -9.81
CA ASP A 378 1.89 -9.80 -9.46
C ASP A 378 2.16 -8.50 -8.69
N GLU A 379 1.52 -7.39 -9.09
CA GLU A 379 1.59 -6.09 -8.41
C GLU A 379 1.03 -6.19 -6.98
N LEU A 380 -0.16 -6.77 -6.81
CA LEU A 380 -0.79 -6.88 -5.48
C LEU A 380 -0.05 -7.85 -4.56
N ALA A 381 0.46 -8.96 -5.11
CA ALA A 381 1.23 -9.96 -4.37
C ALA A 381 2.63 -9.45 -3.98
N GLY A 382 3.06 -8.32 -4.55
CA GLY A 382 4.39 -7.73 -4.33
C GLY A 382 5.51 -8.61 -4.89
N GLN A 383 5.27 -9.32 -6.00
CA GLN A 383 6.22 -10.25 -6.62
C GLN A 383 7.27 -9.56 -7.50
N ALA A 384 7.38 -8.23 -7.44
CA ALA A 384 8.39 -7.48 -8.16
C ALA A 384 9.77 -7.76 -7.57
N LEU A 385 10.54 -8.66 -8.20
CA LEU A 385 11.92 -8.91 -7.80
C LEU A 385 12.74 -7.62 -7.94
N PRO A 386 13.37 -7.13 -6.85
CA PRO A 386 14.32 -6.04 -6.96
C PRO A 386 15.55 -6.57 -7.70
N VAL A 387 15.81 -6.05 -8.89
CA VAL A 387 17.11 -6.20 -9.54
C VAL A 387 17.96 -5.00 -9.10
N ASP A 388 18.90 -5.23 -8.19
CA ASP A 388 19.90 -4.22 -7.83
C ASP A 388 20.85 -4.03 -9.01
N SER A 389 20.60 -2.98 -9.79
CA SER A 389 21.48 -2.55 -10.87
C SER A 389 21.89 -1.10 -10.64
N ASN A 390 23.10 -0.76 -11.05
CA ASN A 390 23.59 0.62 -11.00
C ASN A 390 22.63 1.60 -11.69
N LEU A 391 21.94 1.17 -12.75
CA LEU A 391 20.97 1.99 -13.47
C LEU A 391 19.71 2.28 -12.63
N ALA A 392 19.19 1.27 -11.91
CA ALA A 392 18.08 1.46 -10.98
C ALA A 392 18.45 2.43 -9.84
N GLN A 393 19.70 2.34 -9.34
CA GLN A 393 20.20 3.23 -8.28
C GLN A 393 20.32 4.70 -8.76
N VAL A 394 20.85 4.93 -9.96
CA VAL A 394 20.89 6.27 -10.57
C VAL A 394 19.48 6.80 -10.83
N GLY A 395 18.60 5.98 -11.42
CA GLY A 395 17.22 6.35 -11.69
C GLY A 395 16.45 6.71 -10.41
N GLY A 396 16.59 5.90 -9.36
CA GLY A 396 16.06 6.20 -8.02
C GLY A 396 16.57 7.51 -7.42
N MET A 397 17.88 7.77 -7.56
CA MET A 397 18.48 9.00 -7.06
C MET A 397 17.94 10.23 -7.80
N LEU A 398 17.89 10.20 -9.14
CA LEU A 398 17.37 11.32 -9.94
C LEU A 398 15.88 11.60 -9.65
N ARG A 399 15.05 10.56 -9.56
CA ARG A 399 13.63 10.68 -9.22
C ARG A 399 13.45 11.27 -7.83
N SER A 400 14.17 10.75 -6.84
CA SER A 400 14.11 11.22 -5.46
C SER A 400 14.61 12.65 -5.32
N TRP A 401 15.68 13.02 -6.02
CA TRP A 401 16.19 14.40 -6.05
C TRP A 401 15.17 15.35 -6.68
N THR A 402 14.51 14.92 -7.75
CA THR A 402 13.41 15.66 -8.37
C THR A 402 12.25 15.85 -7.38
N VAL A 403 11.84 14.81 -6.65
CA VAL A 403 10.82 14.94 -5.58
C VAL A 403 11.26 16.00 -4.56
N ALA A 404 12.48 15.87 -4.04
CA ALA A 404 13.03 16.76 -3.02
C ALA A 404 13.09 18.23 -3.44
N THR A 405 13.29 18.50 -4.72
CA THR A 405 13.50 19.86 -5.25
C THR A 405 12.23 20.47 -5.85
N LYS A 406 11.26 19.65 -6.29
CA LYS A 406 10.04 20.13 -6.97
C LYS A 406 8.76 20.03 -6.15
N MET A 407 8.71 19.19 -5.10
CA MET A 407 7.45 18.91 -4.39
C MET A 407 7.21 19.75 -3.13
N GLY A 408 8.08 20.70 -2.77
CA GLY A 408 7.87 21.54 -1.58
C GLY A 408 6.59 22.37 -1.61
N SER A 409 6.07 22.70 -2.80
CA SER A 409 4.81 23.43 -3.00
C SER A 409 3.62 22.53 -3.34
N ALA A 410 3.78 21.21 -3.33
CA ALA A 410 2.71 20.26 -3.72
C ALA A 410 1.48 20.34 -2.82
N PHE A 411 1.64 20.81 -1.58
CA PHE A 411 0.54 21.11 -0.66
C PHE A 411 -0.51 22.04 -1.28
N ILE A 412 -0.10 23.10 -1.98
CA ILE A 412 -1.03 24.03 -2.62
C ILE A 412 -1.79 23.32 -3.74
N THR A 413 -1.12 22.47 -4.51
CA THR A 413 -1.76 21.73 -5.61
C THR A 413 -2.81 20.74 -5.09
N ALA A 414 -2.62 20.15 -3.90
CA ALA A 414 -3.58 19.21 -3.32
C ALA A 414 -4.99 19.81 -3.07
N PHE A 415 -5.12 21.14 -3.06
CA PHE A 415 -6.44 21.80 -3.05
C PHE A 415 -7.28 21.49 -4.30
N SER A 416 -6.68 21.04 -5.41
CA SER A 416 -7.44 20.58 -6.58
C SER A 416 -8.33 19.38 -6.27
N ASP A 417 -7.98 18.55 -5.28
CA ASP A 417 -8.77 17.38 -4.88
C ASP A 417 -10.14 17.79 -4.29
N GLN A 418 -10.31 19.07 -3.91
CA GLN A 418 -11.61 19.60 -3.50
C GLN A 418 -12.65 19.56 -4.61
N ALA A 419 -12.23 19.60 -5.89
CA ALA A 419 -13.13 19.49 -7.03
C ALA A 419 -13.76 18.09 -7.12
N THR A 420 -12.93 17.06 -7.04
CA THR A 420 -13.37 15.65 -7.06
C THR A 420 -14.13 15.29 -5.79
N MET A 421 -13.72 15.83 -4.63
CA MET A 421 -14.43 15.63 -3.38
C MET A 421 -15.81 16.31 -3.38
N LYS A 422 -15.95 17.50 -3.98
CA LYS A 422 -17.26 18.13 -4.19
C LYS A 422 -18.16 17.28 -5.08
N LEU A 423 -17.63 16.80 -6.21
CA LEU A 423 -18.38 15.95 -7.13
C LEU A 423 -18.84 14.66 -6.43
N ALA A 424 -17.94 14.00 -5.69
CA ALA A 424 -18.26 12.82 -4.90
C ALA A 424 -19.32 13.14 -3.82
N SER A 425 -19.22 14.29 -3.15
CA SER A 425 -20.21 14.71 -2.15
C SER A 425 -21.61 14.84 -2.75
N GLU A 426 -21.75 15.50 -3.90
CA GLU A 426 -23.03 15.62 -4.61
C GLU A 426 -23.58 14.26 -5.07
N MET A 427 -22.68 13.39 -5.52
CA MET A 427 -23.00 12.03 -5.92
C MET A 427 -23.50 11.14 -4.77
N HIS A 428 -23.13 11.44 -3.52
CA HIS A 428 -23.66 10.79 -2.33
C HIS A 428 -24.75 11.61 -1.61
N GLY A 429 -25.21 12.73 -2.18
CA GLY A 429 -26.18 13.60 -1.51
C GLY A 429 -25.65 14.23 -0.21
N ILE A 430 -24.33 14.31 -0.03
CA ILE A 430 -23.67 14.89 1.13
C ILE A 430 -23.40 16.38 0.85
N ALA A 431 -23.72 17.24 1.83
CA ALA A 431 -23.39 18.65 1.74
C ALA A 431 -21.86 18.85 1.76
N TYR A 432 -21.28 19.29 0.63
CA TYR A 432 -19.84 19.53 0.51
C TYR A 432 -19.30 20.47 1.59
N THR A 433 -20.07 21.49 2.01
CA THR A 433 -19.67 22.42 3.08
C THR A 433 -19.42 21.72 4.42
N LYS A 434 -20.16 20.64 4.73
CA LYS A 434 -19.92 19.82 5.93
C LYS A 434 -18.63 19.02 5.79
N VAL A 435 -18.39 18.42 4.62
CA VAL A 435 -17.16 17.67 4.33
C VAL A 435 -15.94 18.59 4.40
N PHE A 436 -16.01 19.76 3.77
CA PHE A 436 -14.96 20.77 3.81
C PHE A 436 -14.72 21.28 5.23
N GLY A 437 -15.79 21.58 5.99
CA GLY A 437 -15.67 21.96 7.40
C GLY A 437 -14.99 20.89 8.24
N LYS A 438 -15.31 19.61 8.02
CA LYS A 438 -14.64 18.48 8.68
C LYS A 438 -13.17 18.37 8.26
N HIS A 439 -12.86 18.57 6.98
CA HIS A 439 -11.48 18.61 6.48
C HIS A 439 -10.65 19.67 7.20
N LEU A 440 -11.20 20.88 7.41
CA LEU A 440 -10.53 21.93 8.19
C LEU A 440 -10.39 21.56 9.68
N LYS A 441 -11.40 20.92 10.29
CA LYS A 441 -11.36 20.48 11.69
C LYS A 441 -10.27 19.43 11.95
N GLN A 442 -9.99 18.55 10.99
CA GLN A 442 -8.95 17.52 11.09
C GLN A 442 -7.53 18.07 11.31
N PHE A 443 -7.27 19.33 10.95
CA PHE A 443 -5.98 19.99 11.24
C PHE A 443 -5.86 20.50 12.67
N LYS A 444 -6.97 20.92 13.29
CA LYS A 444 -6.97 21.58 14.61
C LYS A 444 -7.39 20.65 15.75
N ASN A 445 -8.33 19.73 15.49
CA ASN A 445 -8.90 18.87 16.51
C ASN A 445 -8.17 17.52 16.54
N LYS A 446 -7.35 17.33 17.58
CA LYS A 446 -6.61 16.08 17.82
C LYS A 446 -7.54 14.89 18.05
N GLU A 447 -8.61 15.06 18.82
CA GLU A 447 -9.52 13.97 19.18
C GLU A 447 -10.27 13.42 17.96
N GLU A 448 -10.79 14.30 17.11
CA GLU A 448 -11.42 13.94 15.83
C GLU A 448 -10.47 13.22 14.88
N ARG A 449 -9.21 13.65 14.87
CA ARG A 449 -8.16 13.04 14.06
C ARG A 449 -7.81 11.65 14.58
N ASP A 450 -7.59 11.53 15.88
CA ASP A 450 -7.18 10.29 16.53
C ASP A 450 -8.33 9.26 16.47
N PHE A 451 -9.59 9.70 16.61
CA PHE A 451 -10.78 8.89 16.35
C PHE A 451 -10.81 8.36 14.92
N ALA A 452 -10.68 9.22 13.90
CA ALA A 452 -10.69 8.81 12.50
C ALA A 452 -9.55 7.81 12.18
N ILE A 453 -8.37 8.00 12.77
CA ILE A 453 -7.24 7.05 12.67
C ILE A 453 -7.59 5.71 13.32
N SER A 454 -8.23 5.72 14.50
CA SER A 454 -8.60 4.49 15.23
C SER A 454 -9.59 3.60 14.47
N ILE A 455 -10.42 4.20 13.61
CA ILE A 455 -11.36 3.48 12.74
C ILE A 455 -10.78 3.19 11.34
N GLY A 456 -9.48 3.41 11.14
CA GLY A 456 -8.74 3.02 9.93
C GLY A 456 -8.71 4.08 8.82
N LEU A 457 -9.25 5.28 9.02
CA LEU A 457 -9.31 6.31 7.98
C LEU A 457 -8.00 7.13 7.88
N GLY A 458 -7.45 7.21 6.67
CA GLY A 458 -6.26 8.02 6.38
C GLY A 458 -4.97 7.51 7.05
N VAL A 459 -4.91 6.22 7.40
CA VAL A 459 -3.77 5.60 8.08
C VAL A 459 -2.63 5.32 7.10
N ARG A 460 -2.93 4.85 5.88
CA ARG A 460 -1.93 4.54 4.85
C ARG A 460 -1.16 5.78 4.39
N GLU A 461 -1.82 6.94 4.35
CA GLU A 461 -1.24 8.22 3.99
C GLU A 461 -0.27 8.74 5.05
N MET A 462 -0.36 8.24 6.29
CA MET A 462 0.61 8.54 7.35
C MET A 462 1.86 7.67 7.26
N SER A 463 1.72 6.41 6.82
CA SER A 463 2.79 5.42 6.95
C SER A 463 3.81 5.42 5.80
N ASN A 464 3.49 5.84 4.57
CA ASN A 464 4.49 5.85 3.49
C ASN A 464 4.19 6.79 2.31
N ALA A 465 5.02 7.85 2.16
CA ALA A 465 4.85 8.86 1.10
C ALA A 465 5.59 8.56 -0.21
N LEU A 466 6.69 7.79 -0.16
CA LEU A 466 7.51 7.45 -1.35
C LEU A 466 6.89 6.36 -2.23
N VAL A 467 6.05 5.49 -1.67
CA VAL A 467 5.26 4.48 -2.43
C VAL A 467 4.48 5.18 -3.55
N ARG A 468 3.89 6.35 -3.23
CA ARG A 468 3.18 7.18 -4.22
C ARG A 468 4.06 7.54 -5.41
N PHE A 469 5.36 7.75 -5.24
CA PHE A 469 6.30 8.15 -6.29
C PHE A 469 7.12 6.97 -6.86
N GLY A 470 6.68 5.73 -6.60
CA GLY A 470 7.22 4.52 -7.22
C GLY A 470 8.58 4.08 -6.71
N ASP A 471 8.93 4.41 -5.46
CA ASP A 471 10.20 3.99 -4.86
C ASP A 471 9.95 3.15 -3.62
N ASP A 472 9.83 1.83 -3.82
CA ASP A 472 9.26 0.90 -2.85
C ASP A 472 10.25 0.19 -1.95
N ASP A 473 11.53 0.56 -1.98
CA ASP A 473 12.54 -0.31 -1.38
C ASP A 473 13.58 0.46 -0.61
N LEU A 474 13.61 0.26 0.70
CA LEU A 474 14.60 0.84 1.61
C LEU A 474 15.92 0.10 1.50
N ALA A 475 16.43 -0.10 0.27
CA ALA A 475 17.75 -0.65 0.02
C ALA A 475 18.78 0.13 0.85
N SER A 476 19.28 -0.55 1.87
CA SER A 476 20.53 -0.19 2.54
C SER A 476 21.67 -0.31 1.52
N ALA A 477 22.77 0.42 1.72
CA ALA A 477 23.71 0.64 0.62
C ALA A 477 25.00 -0.17 0.78
N SER A 478 25.24 -1.14 -0.11
CA SER A 478 26.58 -1.77 -0.25
C SER A 478 27.55 -0.92 -1.05
N THR A 479 27.05 -0.08 -1.98
CA THR A 479 27.88 0.77 -2.85
C THR A 479 27.74 2.25 -2.48
N LYS A 480 28.76 3.06 -2.83
CA LYS A 480 28.69 4.53 -2.69
C LYS A 480 27.47 5.12 -3.40
N LEU A 481 27.11 4.57 -4.55
CA LEU A 481 25.97 5.00 -5.36
C LEU A 481 24.63 4.64 -4.68
N ALA A 482 24.48 3.42 -4.18
CA ALA A 482 23.32 3.04 -3.38
C ALA A 482 23.19 3.94 -2.13
N SER A 483 24.31 4.29 -1.50
CA SER A 483 24.31 5.14 -0.29
C SER A 483 23.84 6.56 -0.61
N ALA A 484 24.27 7.10 -1.75
CA ALA A 484 23.79 8.37 -2.25
C ALA A 484 22.29 8.33 -2.58
N ASN A 485 21.81 7.25 -3.20
CA ASN A 485 20.38 7.04 -3.47
C ASN A 485 19.56 7.02 -2.16
N THR A 486 19.93 6.18 -1.18
CA THR A 486 19.25 6.11 0.13
C THR A 486 19.20 7.47 0.84
N LYS A 487 20.29 8.24 0.82
CA LYS A 487 20.32 9.60 1.39
C LYS A 487 19.36 10.54 0.66
N THR A 488 19.34 10.48 -0.67
CA THR A 488 18.46 11.30 -1.50
C THR A 488 16.98 11.01 -1.24
N ARG A 489 16.62 9.73 -1.07
CA ARG A 489 15.28 9.28 -0.67
C ARG A 489 14.86 9.81 0.71
N LYS A 490 15.78 9.79 1.68
CA LYS A 490 15.53 10.38 3.01
C LYS A 490 15.26 11.88 2.93
N ILE A 491 15.98 12.61 2.09
CA ILE A 491 15.73 14.04 1.84
C ILE A 491 14.37 14.24 1.18
N ALA A 492 14.04 13.47 0.15
CA ALA A 492 12.73 13.53 -0.51
C ALA A 492 11.58 13.30 0.48
N ASN A 493 11.67 12.26 1.31
CA ASN A 493 10.72 11.99 2.40
C ASN A 493 10.58 13.17 3.35
N ALA A 494 11.69 13.77 3.76
CA ALA A 494 11.68 14.92 4.66
C ALA A 494 11.01 16.14 4.02
N VAL A 495 11.25 16.43 2.74
CA VAL A 495 10.57 17.52 2.00
C VAL A 495 9.07 17.26 1.89
N ILE A 496 8.65 16.04 1.55
CA ILE A 496 7.22 15.71 1.45
C ILE A 496 6.52 15.88 2.81
N ARG A 497 7.13 15.39 3.89
CA ARG A 497 6.61 15.59 5.25
C ARG A 497 6.55 17.07 5.61
N ALA A 498 7.64 17.82 5.38
CA ALA A 498 7.73 19.25 5.70
C ALA A 498 6.78 20.13 4.86
N SER A 499 6.42 19.70 3.65
CA SER A 499 5.44 20.40 2.81
C SER A 499 4.02 20.35 3.39
N GLY A 500 3.73 19.34 4.23
CA GLY A 500 2.38 19.08 4.74
C GLY A 500 1.50 18.24 3.80
N LEU A 501 2.03 17.78 2.66
CA LEU A 501 1.24 17.03 1.65
C LEU A 501 0.53 15.80 2.23
N ASN A 502 1.22 15.00 3.05
CA ASN A 502 0.61 13.82 3.67
C ASN A 502 -0.54 14.21 4.60
N HIS A 503 -0.40 15.30 5.34
CA HIS A 503 -1.41 15.75 6.29
C HIS A 503 -2.66 16.26 5.58
N ILE A 504 -2.53 17.00 4.46
CA ILE A 504 -3.71 17.47 3.69
C ILE A 504 -4.41 16.30 2.99
N THR A 505 -3.68 15.37 2.37
CA THR A 505 -4.30 14.19 1.74
C THR A 505 -4.97 13.28 2.78
N ALA A 506 -4.29 12.98 3.89
CA ALA A 506 -4.84 12.13 4.95
C ALA A 506 -6.09 12.77 5.61
N SER A 507 -6.06 14.08 5.87
CA SER A 507 -7.22 14.78 6.45
C SER A 507 -8.39 14.87 5.48
N ALA A 508 -8.15 15.00 4.17
CA ALA A 508 -9.22 14.95 3.17
C ALA A 508 -9.89 13.57 3.12
N LYS A 509 -9.09 12.48 3.10
CA LYS A 509 -9.62 11.11 3.15
C LYS A 509 -10.39 10.81 4.43
N ARG A 510 -9.88 11.25 5.59
CA ARG A 510 -10.61 11.13 6.87
C ARG A 510 -11.92 11.88 6.85
N ALA A 511 -11.90 13.12 6.37
CA ALA A 511 -13.10 13.95 6.33
C ALA A 511 -14.18 13.34 5.43
N PHE A 512 -13.82 12.98 4.19
CA PHE A 512 -14.76 12.36 3.28
C PHE A 512 -15.22 10.98 3.77
N GLY A 513 -14.29 10.11 4.17
CA GLY A 513 -14.60 8.76 4.67
C GLY A 513 -15.52 8.78 5.88
N ALA A 514 -15.24 9.62 6.89
CA ALA A 514 -16.10 9.74 8.07
C ALA A 514 -17.47 10.34 7.71
N SER A 515 -17.52 11.32 6.80
CA SER A 515 -18.80 11.88 6.33
C SER A 515 -19.62 10.86 5.53
N LEU A 516 -18.98 10.02 4.72
CA LEU A 516 -19.65 8.95 3.98
C LEU A 516 -20.17 7.87 4.93
N MET A 517 -19.33 7.41 5.87
CA MET A 517 -19.74 6.44 6.89
C MET A 517 -20.92 6.97 7.71
N HIS A 518 -20.89 8.26 8.08
CA HIS A 518 -22.00 8.90 8.80
C HIS A 518 -23.27 8.94 7.95
N HIS A 519 -23.16 9.36 6.69
CA HIS A 519 -24.28 9.44 5.77
C HIS A 519 -24.94 8.06 5.60
N VAL A 520 -24.15 7.02 5.35
CA VAL A 520 -24.64 5.64 5.22
C VAL A 520 -25.28 5.17 6.53
N SER A 521 -24.66 5.44 7.68
CA SER A 521 -25.18 5.03 8.99
C SER A 521 -26.50 5.71 9.32
N ASN A 522 -26.64 6.99 8.96
CA ASN A 522 -27.88 7.75 9.13
C ASN A 522 -29.00 7.19 8.24
N LEU A 523 -28.73 6.96 6.95
CA LEU A 523 -29.69 6.32 6.05
C LEU A 523 -30.11 4.94 6.59
N ASN A 524 -29.14 4.12 7.00
CA ASN A 524 -29.37 2.77 7.52
C ASN A 524 -30.20 2.76 8.81
N SER A 525 -30.06 3.77 9.67
CA SER A 525 -30.84 3.87 10.90
C SER A 525 -32.34 4.12 10.68
N VAL A 526 -32.73 4.73 9.56
CA VAL A 526 -34.12 5.17 9.33
C VAL A 526 -34.80 4.50 8.14
N LYS A 527 -34.05 3.96 7.16
CA LYS A 527 -34.60 3.41 5.92
C LYS A 527 -34.40 1.90 5.83
N ALA A 528 -35.42 1.20 5.35
CA ALA A 528 -35.27 -0.14 4.76
C ALA A 528 -34.67 -0.05 3.35
N TRP A 529 -34.25 -1.18 2.77
CA TRP A 529 -33.58 -1.20 1.46
C TRP A 529 -34.47 -0.69 0.32
N ASP A 530 -35.76 -1.05 0.34
CA ASP A 530 -36.79 -0.61 -0.61
C ASP A 530 -37.16 0.88 -0.46
N GLN A 531 -36.85 1.49 0.69
CA GLN A 531 -37.08 2.91 0.98
C GLN A 531 -35.90 3.82 0.59
N LEU A 532 -34.79 3.24 0.10
CA LEU A 532 -33.64 4.01 -0.37
C LEU A 532 -33.99 4.80 -1.62
N GLY A 533 -33.45 6.03 -1.71
CA GLY A 533 -33.60 6.82 -2.94
C GLY A 533 -32.87 6.13 -4.10
N PRO A 534 -33.26 6.38 -5.37
CA PRO A 534 -32.63 5.74 -6.53
C PRO A 534 -31.12 5.97 -6.60
N GLN A 535 -30.65 7.16 -6.19
CA GLN A 535 -29.23 7.50 -6.17
C GLN A 535 -28.47 6.75 -5.07
N ASP A 536 -28.99 6.74 -3.83
CA ASP A 536 -28.38 6.02 -2.69
C ASP A 536 -28.27 4.53 -3.00
N LYS A 537 -29.36 3.95 -3.54
CA LYS A 537 -29.42 2.54 -3.92
C LYS A 537 -28.41 2.22 -5.03
N LYS A 538 -28.34 3.04 -6.09
CA LYS A 538 -27.34 2.90 -7.16
C LYS A 538 -25.91 2.94 -6.62
N MET A 539 -25.63 3.80 -5.65
CA MET A 539 -24.30 3.92 -5.05
C MET A 539 -23.93 2.68 -4.23
N LEU A 540 -24.83 2.22 -3.38
CA LEU A 540 -24.63 1.03 -2.55
C LEU A 540 -24.48 -0.23 -3.42
N GLU A 541 -25.38 -0.44 -4.39
CA GLU A 541 -25.31 -1.58 -5.32
C GLU A 541 -24.05 -1.52 -6.19
N GLY A 542 -23.68 -0.34 -6.68
CA GLY A 542 -22.45 -0.13 -7.45
C GLY A 542 -21.17 -0.39 -6.65
N GLY A 543 -21.24 -0.27 -5.31
CA GLY A 543 -20.20 -0.64 -4.36
C GLY A 543 -20.24 -2.09 -3.88
N GLY A 544 -21.20 -2.89 -4.36
CA GLY A 544 -21.37 -4.30 -3.99
C GLY A 544 -22.12 -4.53 -2.67
N ILE A 545 -22.75 -3.51 -2.09
CA ILE A 545 -23.65 -3.67 -0.95
C ILE A 545 -25.01 -4.10 -1.47
N LYS A 546 -25.56 -5.18 -0.89
CA LYS A 546 -26.89 -5.71 -1.22
C LYS A 546 -27.88 -5.52 -0.08
N GLU A 547 -29.13 -5.89 -0.32
CA GLU A 547 -30.22 -5.83 0.66
C GLU A 547 -29.93 -6.58 1.96
N ASP A 548 -29.38 -7.80 1.85
CA ASP A 548 -29.04 -8.61 3.03
C ASP A 548 -27.93 -7.95 3.85
N ASP A 549 -26.91 -7.40 3.18
CA ASP A 549 -25.82 -6.66 3.82
C ASP A 549 -26.36 -5.42 4.54
N TRP A 550 -27.27 -4.68 3.90
CA TRP A 550 -27.92 -3.50 4.47
C TRP A 550 -28.73 -3.85 5.71
N THR A 551 -29.51 -4.92 5.64
CA THR A 551 -30.36 -5.39 6.73
C THR A 551 -29.52 -5.86 7.91
N LEU A 552 -28.43 -6.58 7.65
CA LEU A 552 -27.49 -6.98 8.69
C LEU A 552 -26.79 -5.78 9.33
N LEU A 553 -26.36 -4.78 8.55
CA LEU A 553 -25.78 -3.54 9.08
C LEU A 553 -26.73 -2.77 10.01
N LYS A 554 -28.06 -2.90 9.84
CA LYS A 554 -29.02 -2.24 10.75
C LYS A 554 -28.93 -2.77 12.18
N GLN A 555 -28.52 -4.02 12.34
CA GLN A 555 -28.39 -4.72 13.63
C GLN A 555 -27.03 -4.47 14.30
N ILE A 556 -26.12 -3.75 13.64
CA ILE A 556 -24.81 -3.40 14.19
C ILE A 556 -24.92 -2.11 14.99
N ASP A 557 -24.34 -2.12 16.19
CA ASP A 557 -24.23 -0.95 17.03
C ASP A 557 -23.38 0.14 16.36
N ARG A 558 -23.68 1.40 16.66
CA ARG A 558 -23.01 2.54 16.03
C ARG A 558 -22.15 3.25 17.07
N THR A 559 -20.86 3.35 16.80
CA THR A 559 -19.97 4.20 17.57
C THR A 559 -20.28 5.67 17.29
N GLU A 560 -20.31 6.49 18.35
CA GLU A 560 -20.45 7.95 18.25
C GLU A 560 -19.07 8.60 18.19
N ALA A 561 -18.83 9.38 17.14
CA ALA A 561 -17.63 10.19 16.98
C ALA A 561 -17.60 11.34 18.00
N PRO A 562 -16.43 11.94 18.29
CA PRO A 562 -16.33 13.11 19.17
C PRO A 562 -17.24 14.30 18.77
N SER A 563 -17.60 14.40 17.49
CA SER A 563 -18.55 15.40 16.95
C SER A 563 -20.02 15.08 17.19
N GLY A 564 -20.35 13.92 17.77
CA GLY A 564 -21.71 13.41 17.96
C GLY A 564 -22.25 12.63 16.74
N GLU A 565 -21.47 12.50 15.67
CA GLU A 565 -21.88 11.73 14.49
C GLU A 565 -21.80 10.23 14.75
N LYS A 566 -22.90 9.51 14.48
CA LYS A 566 -22.94 8.05 14.63
C LYS A 566 -22.48 7.36 13.35
N LEU A 567 -21.58 6.39 13.50
CA LEU A 567 -20.95 5.64 12.42
C LEU A 567 -21.03 4.14 12.73
N VAL A 568 -21.27 3.30 11.73
CA VAL A 568 -20.87 1.89 11.78
C VAL A 568 -19.39 1.83 11.43
N THR A 569 -18.59 1.23 12.30
CA THR A 569 -17.15 1.06 12.10
C THR A 569 -16.81 -0.42 11.92
N ASN A 570 -15.61 -0.72 11.43
CA ASN A 570 -15.11 -2.09 11.38
C ASN A 570 -15.12 -2.75 12.78
N LYS A 571 -14.74 -2.00 13.81
CA LYS A 571 -14.76 -2.46 15.20
C LYS A 571 -16.17 -2.84 15.66
N ASP A 572 -17.18 -2.07 15.27
CA ASP A 572 -18.58 -2.37 15.63
C ASP A 572 -19.06 -3.70 15.03
N ILE A 573 -18.70 -3.97 13.77
CA ILE A 573 -19.04 -5.23 13.09
C ILE A 573 -18.40 -6.43 13.82
N PHE A 574 -17.14 -6.32 14.24
CA PHE A 574 -16.47 -7.41 14.96
C PHE A 574 -16.95 -7.58 16.40
N ASN A 575 -17.44 -6.51 17.03
CA ASN A 575 -18.00 -6.53 18.40
C ASN A 575 -19.42 -7.09 18.47
N ALA A 576 -20.15 -7.15 17.36
CA ALA A 576 -21.48 -7.76 17.32
C ALA A 576 -21.44 -9.24 17.74
N SER A 577 -22.56 -9.80 18.19
CA SER A 577 -22.61 -11.19 18.66
C SER A 577 -22.26 -12.19 17.54
N ASP A 578 -21.55 -13.27 17.85
CA ASP A 578 -21.31 -14.37 16.91
C ASP A 578 -22.64 -15.00 16.46
N ASP A 579 -23.61 -15.15 17.38
CA ASP A 579 -24.93 -15.72 17.08
C ASP A 579 -25.69 -14.94 16.02
N LEU A 580 -25.58 -13.60 16.00
CA LEU A 580 -26.22 -12.76 14.99
C LEU A 580 -25.84 -13.22 13.57
N PHE A 581 -24.56 -13.49 13.34
CA PHE A 581 -24.05 -13.91 12.04
C PHE A 581 -24.39 -15.37 11.76
N LEU A 582 -24.21 -16.26 12.74
CA LEU A 582 -24.53 -17.68 12.56
C LEU A 582 -26.01 -17.89 12.22
N ASP A 583 -26.92 -17.14 12.85
CA ASP A 583 -28.36 -17.22 12.61
C ASP A 583 -28.77 -16.57 11.28
N THR A 584 -28.20 -15.40 10.96
CA THR A 584 -28.49 -14.71 9.70
C THR A 584 -28.13 -15.58 8.48
N PHE A 585 -27.02 -16.32 8.58
CA PHE A 585 -26.54 -17.21 7.52
C PHE A 585 -27.00 -18.67 7.69
N GLN A 586 -27.87 -18.96 8.67
CA GLN A 586 -28.45 -20.29 8.91
C GLN A 586 -27.39 -21.40 9.01
N VAL A 587 -26.29 -21.13 9.70
CA VAL A 587 -25.19 -22.08 9.86
C VAL A 587 -25.66 -23.27 10.70
N ASP A 588 -25.57 -24.48 10.13
CA ASP A 588 -25.77 -25.71 10.91
C ASP A 588 -24.64 -25.84 11.93
N ARG A 589 -25.02 -25.84 13.21
CA ARG A 589 -24.09 -25.87 14.34
C ARG A 589 -23.71 -27.31 14.73
N THR A 590 -24.35 -28.32 14.13
CA THR A 590 -24.18 -29.72 14.48
C THR A 590 -22.77 -30.20 14.14
N GLY A 591 -22.07 -30.79 15.12
CA GLY A 591 -20.74 -31.36 14.91
C GLY A 591 -19.58 -30.36 14.94
N TYR A 592 -19.84 -29.06 15.11
CA TYR A 592 -18.80 -28.04 15.28
C TYR A 592 -18.49 -27.78 16.76
N SER A 593 -17.20 -27.59 17.07
CA SER A 593 -16.74 -27.06 18.35
C SER A 593 -17.03 -25.56 18.47
N ALA A 594 -17.01 -25.04 19.71
CA ALA A 594 -17.19 -23.61 19.97
C ALA A 594 -16.15 -22.73 19.24
N GLN A 595 -14.92 -23.22 19.11
CA GLN A 595 -13.87 -22.50 18.40
C GLN A 595 -14.15 -22.45 16.89
N GLU A 596 -14.58 -23.56 16.29
CA GLU A 596 -14.93 -23.60 14.87
C GLU A 596 -16.11 -22.71 14.55
N LEU A 597 -17.14 -22.67 15.41
CA LEU A 597 -18.27 -21.74 15.26
C LEU A 597 -17.83 -20.28 15.36
N SER A 598 -16.92 -19.95 16.28
CA SER A 598 -16.37 -18.59 16.39
C SER A 598 -15.52 -18.22 15.17
N ASP A 599 -14.78 -19.17 14.59
CA ASP A 599 -14.02 -18.94 13.37
C ASP A 599 -14.93 -18.77 12.14
N ILE A 600 -16.05 -19.50 12.06
CA ILE A 600 -17.10 -19.27 11.05
C ILE A 600 -17.70 -17.86 11.21
N ALA A 601 -18.12 -17.51 12.43
CA ALA A 601 -18.70 -16.19 12.72
C ALA A 601 -17.70 -15.06 12.40
N PHE A 602 -16.41 -15.24 12.70
CA PHE A 602 -15.36 -14.29 12.35
C PHE A 602 -15.28 -14.08 10.82
N ARG A 603 -15.30 -15.15 10.01
CA ARG A 603 -15.26 -15.03 8.54
C ARG A 603 -16.51 -14.31 8.01
N LEU A 604 -17.70 -14.56 8.58
CA LEU A 604 -18.93 -13.87 8.19
C LEU A 604 -18.91 -12.38 8.55
N LYS A 605 -18.44 -12.04 9.76
CA LYS A 605 -18.19 -10.65 10.18
C LYS A 605 -17.22 -9.94 9.23
N GLU A 606 -16.16 -10.64 8.84
CA GLU A 606 -15.16 -10.11 7.93
C GLU A 606 -15.68 -9.90 6.52
N GLN A 607 -16.52 -10.80 6.01
CA GLN A 607 -17.18 -10.58 4.72
C GLN A 607 -18.00 -9.29 4.72
N LEU A 608 -18.78 -9.03 5.78
CA LEU A 608 -19.54 -7.79 5.92
C LEU A 608 -18.63 -6.57 6.07
N ALA A 609 -17.60 -6.67 6.91
CA ALA A 609 -16.64 -5.59 7.14
C ALA A 609 -15.87 -5.22 5.88
N ASN A 610 -15.38 -6.22 5.14
CA ASN A 610 -14.72 -6.03 3.85
C ASN A 610 -15.68 -5.37 2.86
N LYS A 611 -16.92 -5.86 2.73
CA LYS A 611 -17.90 -5.24 1.83
C LYS A 611 -18.12 -3.76 2.12
N TYR A 612 -18.40 -3.45 3.39
CA TYR A 612 -18.66 -2.08 3.83
C TYR A 612 -17.44 -1.17 3.64
N MET A 613 -16.26 -1.62 4.05
CA MET A 613 -15.04 -0.82 3.93
C MET A 613 -14.53 -0.71 2.50
N ASN A 614 -14.76 -1.71 1.64
CA ASN A 614 -14.45 -1.65 0.21
C ASN A 614 -15.23 -0.52 -0.47
N TYR A 615 -16.52 -0.41 -0.15
CA TYR A 615 -17.34 0.72 -0.60
C TYR A 615 -16.79 2.07 -0.09
N VAL A 616 -16.50 2.18 1.21
CA VAL A 616 -15.97 3.41 1.80
C VAL A 616 -14.64 3.82 1.17
N TYR A 617 -13.72 2.88 0.95
CA TYR A 617 -12.41 3.15 0.35
C TYR A 617 -12.50 3.44 -1.15
N THR A 618 -13.33 2.72 -1.91
CA THR A 618 -13.57 3.01 -3.33
C THR A 618 -14.07 4.44 -3.52
N GLU A 619 -15.04 4.87 -2.72
CA GLU A 619 -15.59 6.22 -2.83
C GLU A 619 -14.63 7.28 -2.28
N SER A 620 -13.89 6.98 -1.20
CA SER A 620 -12.87 7.90 -0.65
C SER A 620 -11.68 8.10 -1.59
N ASP A 621 -11.20 7.04 -2.25
CA ASP A 621 -10.13 7.10 -3.23
C ASP A 621 -10.61 7.71 -4.56
N SER A 622 -11.91 7.58 -4.87
CA SER A 622 -12.53 8.35 -5.96
C SER A 622 -12.59 9.85 -5.64
N ALA A 623 -12.85 10.23 -4.38
CA ALA A 623 -12.92 11.62 -3.95
C ALA A 623 -11.53 12.28 -3.82
N VAL A 624 -10.54 11.56 -3.28
CA VAL A 624 -9.17 12.04 -3.06
C VAL A 624 -8.19 11.16 -3.83
N LEU A 625 -7.68 11.71 -4.94
CA LEU A 625 -6.89 10.96 -5.90
C LEU A 625 -5.53 10.54 -5.32
N SER A 626 -5.27 9.25 -5.41
CA SER A 626 -4.06 8.55 -4.99
C SER A 626 -3.67 7.55 -6.09
N VAL A 627 -2.50 6.94 -5.99
CA VAL A 627 -2.08 5.88 -6.91
C VAL A 627 -2.39 4.54 -6.25
N GLY A 628 -3.13 3.66 -6.92
CA GLY A 628 -3.39 2.28 -6.50
C GLY A 628 -2.65 1.26 -7.38
N ALA A 629 -2.95 -0.02 -7.17
CA ALA A 629 -2.32 -1.13 -7.89
C ALA A 629 -2.59 -1.09 -9.40
N ARG A 630 -3.79 -0.64 -9.80
CA ARG A 630 -4.15 -0.45 -11.21
C ARG A 630 -3.26 0.59 -11.90
N GLU A 631 -3.09 1.77 -11.28
CA GLU A 631 -2.22 2.81 -11.84
C GLU A 631 -0.75 2.38 -11.79
N SER A 632 -0.32 1.71 -10.72
CA SER A 632 1.04 1.16 -10.58
C SER A 632 1.40 0.18 -11.70
N THR A 633 0.48 -0.75 -12.00
CA THR A 633 0.61 -1.72 -13.10
C THR A 633 0.70 -1.03 -14.46
N PHE A 634 -0.13 0.01 -14.67
CA PHE A 634 -0.13 0.77 -15.92
C PHE A 634 1.19 1.50 -16.16
N MET A 635 1.71 2.14 -15.10
CA MET A 635 2.99 2.83 -15.12
C MET A 635 4.19 1.87 -15.18
N GLY A 636 3.97 0.56 -15.04
CA GLY A 636 5.03 -0.45 -15.01
C GLY A 636 5.91 -0.39 -13.77
N LEU A 637 5.41 0.20 -12.66
CA LEU A 637 6.19 0.38 -11.44
C LEU A 637 6.56 -0.95 -10.74
N GLY A 638 5.76 -2.01 -10.95
CA GLY A 638 6.00 -3.37 -10.46
C GLY A 638 6.80 -4.31 -11.38
N ARG A 639 7.44 -3.81 -12.45
CA ARG A 639 8.34 -4.64 -13.30
C ARG A 639 9.78 -4.67 -12.76
N GLU A 640 10.54 -5.69 -13.18
CA GLU A 640 11.98 -5.80 -12.92
C GLU A 640 12.71 -4.47 -13.13
N ARG A 641 13.43 -4.05 -12.08
CA ARG A 641 14.16 -2.79 -12.06
C ARG A 641 15.41 -2.87 -12.92
N GLY A 642 15.96 -1.72 -13.32
CA GLY A 642 17.31 -1.69 -13.89
C GLY A 642 17.45 -1.82 -15.40
N THR A 643 16.34 -1.83 -16.15
CA THR A 643 16.40 -1.64 -17.61
C THR A 643 16.18 -0.16 -17.98
N VAL A 644 16.86 0.32 -19.02
CA VAL A 644 16.74 1.73 -19.49
C VAL A 644 15.30 2.09 -19.83
N SER A 645 14.58 1.19 -20.50
CA SER A 645 13.17 1.40 -20.84
C SER A 645 12.30 1.54 -19.58
N ASN A 646 12.57 0.76 -18.53
CA ASN A 646 11.77 0.82 -17.31
C ASN A 646 12.07 2.10 -16.50
N GLU A 647 13.35 2.46 -16.31
CA GLU A 647 13.70 3.68 -15.57
C GLU A 647 13.21 4.96 -16.26
N LEU A 648 13.23 5.04 -17.60
CA LEU A 648 12.63 6.14 -18.35
C LEU A 648 11.10 6.19 -18.17
N THR A 649 10.45 5.04 -18.18
CA THR A 649 9.00 4.93 -17.96
C THR A 649 8.62 5.42 -16.57
N ARG A 650 9.37 5.01 -15.53
CA ARG A 650 9.18 5.45 -14.14
C ARG A 650 9.38 6.96 -13.98
N PHE A 651 10.42 7.53 -14.60
CA PHE A 651 10.67 8.97 -14.58
C PHE A 651 9.55 9.76 -15.28
N PHE A 652 9.11 9.31 -16.46
CA PHE A 652 8.00 9.94 -17.17
C PHE A 652 6.71 9.93 -16.35
N PHE A 653 6.35 8.76 -15.79
CA PHE A 653 5.09 8.60 -15.08
C PHE A 653 5.06 9.28 -13.71
N GLN A 654 6.20 9.55 -13.08
CA GLN A 654 6.28 10.30 -11.82
C GLN A 654 5.54 11.65 -11.88
N PHE A 655 5.58 12.34 -13.02
CA PHE A 655 4.89 13.63 -13.21
C PHE A 655 3.47 13.51 -13.77
N LYS A 656 3.05 12.29 -14.13
CA LYS A 656 1.79 12.01 -14.82
C LYS A 656 0.81 11.18 -13.98
N GLN A 657 1.14 10.95 -12.71
CA GLN A 657 0.32 10.17 -11.78
C GLN A 657 -1.06 10.78 -11.53
N PHE A 658 -1.14 12.10 -11.34
CA PHE A 658 -2.41 12.77 -11.09
C PHE A 658 -3.36 12.73 -12.30
N PRO A 659 -2.92 13.12 -13.53
CA PRO A 659 -3.74 12.92 -14.72
C PRO A 659 -4.15 11.47 -14.94
N LEU A 660 -3.25 10.51 -14.70
CA LEU A 660 -3.56 9.08 -14.80
C LEU A 660 -4.66 8.68 -13.82
N ALA A 661 -4.53 9.06 -12.54
CA ALA A 661 -5.54 8.79 -11.51
C ALA A 661 -6.89 9.48 -11.84
N MET A 662 -6.87 10.68 -12.39
CA MET A 662 -8.07 11.39 -12.82
C MET A 662 -8.78 10.62 -13.96
N ILE A 663 -8.04 10.08 -14.91
CA ILE A 663 -8.60 9.23 -15.98
C ILE A 663 -9.10 7.91 -15.39
N THR A 664 -8.26 7.14 -14.71
CA THR A 664 -8.65 5.82 -14.20
C THR A 664 -9.82 5.88 -13.23
N ARG A 665 -10.04 7.00 -12.53
CA ARG A 665 -11.11 7.18 -11.54
C ARG A 665 -12.28 8.00 -12.06
N GLN A 666 -12.08 9.26 -12.45
CA GLN A 666 -13.20 10.13 -12.84
C GLN A 666 -13.72 9.79 -14.24
N TRP A 667 -12.85 9.47 -15.21
CA TRP A 667 -13.34 9.04 -16.53
C TRP A 667 -14.14 7.74 -16.43
N THR A 668 -13.59 6.76 -15.71
CA THR A 668 -14.26 5.48 -15.47
C THR A 668 -15.63 5.68 -14.78
N ARG A 669 -15.71 6.55 -13.77
CA ARG A 669 -16.97 6.91 -13.08
C ARG A 669 -17.94 7.68 -13.97
N GLY A 670 -17.44 8.61 -14.78
CA GLY A 670 -18.25 9.39 -15.71
C GLY A 670 -18.85 8.53 -16.80
N MET A 671 -18.09 7.58 -17.34
CA MET A 671 -18.59 6.64 -18.35
C MET A 671 -19.57 5.61 -17.80
N ALA A 672 -19.55 5.35 -16.49
CA ALA A 672 -20.48 4.49 -15.78
C ALA A 672 -21.86 5.12 -15.52
N GLN A 673 -22.05 6.41 -15.82
CA GLN A 673 -23.38 7.03 -15.72
C GLN A 673 -24.37 6.38 -16.69
N GLY A 674 -25.65 6.34 -16.32
CA GLY A 674 -26.65 5.49 -16.97
C GLY A 674 -27.06 5.99 -18.35
N THR A 675 -27.19 7.31 -18.50
CA THR A 675 -27.61 7.94 -19.76
C THR A 675 -26.53 8.85 -20.35
N PRO A 676 -26.49 9.10 -21.67
CA PRO A 676 -25.57 10.06 -22.27
C PRO A 676 -25.66 11.46 -21.64
N GLN A 677 -26.86 11.89 -21.22
CA GLN A 677 -27.06 13.15 -20.52
C GLN A 677 -26.39 13.15 -19.15
N GLU A 678 -26.54 12.09 -18.35
CA GLU A 678 -25.87 11.97 -17.05
C GLU A 678 -24.33 11.95 -17.21
N LYS A 679 -23.81 11.29 -18.25
CA LYS A 679 -22.37 11.30 -18.59
C LYS A 679 -21.90 12.72 -18.88
N PHE A 680 -22.61 13.44 -19.75
CA PHE A 680 -22.29 14.83 -20.07
C PHE A 680 -22.33 15.74 -18.84
N VAL A 681 -23.39 15.65 -18.03
CA VAL A 681 -23.53 16.45 -16.81
C VAL A 681 -22.40 16.16 -15.82
N TYR A 682 -22.01 14.90 -15.67
CA TYR A 682 -20.88 14.51 -14.82
C TYR A 682 -19.57 15.17 -15.29
N PHE A 683 -19.22 15.04 -16.57
CA PHE A 683 -18.00 15.62 -17.11
C PHE A 683 -18.02 17.16 -17.12
N ALA A 684 -19.17 17.78 -17.38
CA ALA A 684 -19.34 19.22 -17.31
C ALA A 684 -19.12 19.74 -15.88
N LYS A 685 -19.68 19.06 -14.86
CA LYS A 685 -19.43 19.39 -13.45
C LYS A 685 -17.96 19.20 -13.07
N LEU A 686 -17.36 18.07 -13.46
CA LEU A 686 -15.95 17.81 -13.21
C LEU A 686 -15.08 18.93 -13.80
N PHE A 687 -15.31 19.29 -15.07
CA PHE A 687 -14.61 20.38 -15.76
C PHE A 687 -14.78 21.72 -15.05
N ALA A 688 -16.02 22.08 -14.68
CA ALA A 688 -16.30 23.33 -13.98
C ALA A 688 -15.59 23.39 -12.62
N TYR A 689 -15.72 22.34 -11.79
CA TYR A 689 -15.12 22.32 -10.45
C TYR A 689 -13.60 22.30 -10.49
N THR A 690 -13.00 21.51 -11.39
CA THR A 690 -11.55 21.47 -11.54
C THR A 690 -11.01 22.80 -12.06
N THR A 691 -11.71 23.49 -12.96
CA THR A 691 -11.33 24.82 -13.45
C THR A 691 -11.39 25.86 -12.33
N VAL A 692 -12.47 25.89 -11.53
CA VAL A 692 -12.59 26.80 -10.36
C VAL A 692 -11.49 26.52 -9.33
N MET A 693 -11.21 25.26 -9.02
CA MET A 693 -10.12 24.93 -8.09
C MET A 693 -8.74 25.23 -8.69
N GLY A 694 -8.56 25.08 -10.01
CA GLY A 694 -7.35 25.48 -10.70
C GLY A 694 -7.11 27.00 -10.65
N ALA A 695 -8.19 27.79 -10.77
CA ALA A 695 -8.15 29.24 -10.57
C ALA A 695 -7.71 29.58 -9.13
N LEU A 696 -8.32 28.96 -8.12
CA LEU A 696 -7.94 29.16 -6.72
C LEU A 696 -6.49 28.78 -6.45
N VAL A 697 -6.05 27.61 -6.93
CA VAL A 697 -4.65 27.15 -6.82
C VAL A 697 -3.70 28.13 -7.50
N SER A 698 -4.06 28.66 -8.66
CA SER A 698 -3.27 29.69 -9.36
C SER A 698 -3.09 30.94 -8.51
N GLN A 699 -4.18 31.44 -7.93
CA GLN A 699 -4.15 32.63 -7.07
C GLN A 699 -3.34 32.41 -5.79
N ILE A 700 -3.51 31.28 -5.10
CA ILE A 700 -2.70 30.94 -3.92
C ILE A 700 -1.21 30.82 -4.30
N GLN A 701 -0.91 30.26 -5.47
CA GLN A 701 0.46 30.18 -5.96
C GLN A 701 1.06 31.55 -6.26
N ASN A 702 0.29 32.49 -6.82
CA ASN A 702 0.75 33.87 -7.00
C ASN A 702 1.05 34.53 -5.66
N LEU A 703 0.11 34.46 -4.71
CA LEU A 703 0.28 35.01 -3.36
C LEU A 703 1.53 34.46 -2.68
N THR A 704 1.71 33.14 -2.64
CA THR A 704 2.89 32.50 -2.02
C THR A 704 4.21 32.78 -2.75
N GLN A 705 4.17 33.41 -3.92
CA GLN A 705 5.34 33.87 -4.68
C GLN A 705 5.57 35.38 -4.57
N GLY A 706 4.79 36.10 -3.75
CA GLY A 706 4.90 37.56 -3.63
C GLY A 706 4.27 38.30 -4.79
N LYS A 707 3.51 37.61 -5.66
CA LYS A 707 2.80 38.20 -6.80
C LYS A 707 1.38 38.55 -6.39
N ASP A 708 0.86 39.60 -7.01
CA ASP A 708 -0.54 39.94 -6.92
C ASP A 708 -1.44 38.91 -7.61
N LEU A 709 -2.73 39.02 -7.34
CA LEU A 709 -3.74 38.15 -7.93
C LEU A 709 -3.85 38.44 -9.42
N ASP A 710 -3.96 37.39 -10.23
CA ASP A 710 -4.27 37.57 -11.66
C ASP A 710 -5.72 38.08 -11.79
N ASP A 711 -6.01 38.90 -12.80
CA ASP A 711 -7.40 39.25 -13.12
C ASP A 711 -8.20 38.01 -13.58
N PRO A 712 -9.24 37.61 -12.82
CA PRO A 712 -10.00 36.41 -13.10
C PRO A 712 -10.87 36.48 -14.37
N THR A 713 -10.99 37.65 -14.98
CA THR A 713 -11.82 37.87 -16.18
C THR A 713 -11.06 37.64 -17.49
N THR A 714 -9.74 37.47 -17.42
CA THR A 714 -8.89 37.29 -18.62
C THR A 714 -8.92 35.86 -19.17
N VAL A 715 -8.81 35.73 -20.50
CA VAL A 715 -8.70 34.42 -21.17
C VAL A 715 -7.45 33.66 -20.71
N ASP A 716 -6.34 34.38 -20.52
CA ASP A 716 -5.09 33.80 -20.03
C ASP A 716 -5.25 33.20 -18.63
N PHE A 717 -5.95 33.89 -17.72
CA PHE A 717 -6.26 33.33 -16.41
C PHE A 717 -7.17 32.10 -16.52
N TYR A 718 -8.19 32.14 -17.36
CA TYR A 718 -9.08 31.00 -17.58
C TYR A 718 -8.32 29.77 -18.12
N MET A 719 -7.42 29.96 -19.09
CA MET A 719 -6.56 28.90 -19.62
C MET A 719 -5.59 28.39 -18.56
N LYS A 720 -4.98 29.28 -17.76
CA LYS A 720 -4.14 28.92 -16.61
C LYS A 720 -4.92 28.08 -15.60
N ALA A 721 -6.16 28.45 -15.30
CA ALA A 721 -7.05 27.74 -14.40
C ALA A 721 -7.40 26.32 -14.90
N ILE A 722 -7.73 26.17 -16.19
CA ILE A 722 -7.97 24.86 -16.83
C ILE A 722 -6.73 23.95 -16.69
N VAL A 723 -5.55 24.48 -17.01
CA VAL A 723 -4.30 23.72 -16.95
C VAL A 723 -3.95 23.33 -15.51
N LYS A 724 -4.06 24.28 -14.56
CA LYS A 724 -3.78 24.04 -13.14
C LYS A 724 -4.79 23.10 -12.48
N GLY A 725 -6.04 23.15 -12.92
CA GLY A 725 -7.10 22.25 -12.48
C GLY A 725 -6.96 20.82 -13.02
N GLY A 726 -6.08 20.61 -14.01
CA GLY A 726 -5.93 19.32 -14.68
C GLY A 726 -7.12 18.97 -15.58
N SER A 727 -7.95 19.95 -15.95
CA SER A 727 -9.17 19.73 -16.74
C SER A 727 -8.92 19.71 -18.25
N ALA A 728 -7.74 20.18 -18.68
CA ALA A 728 -7.31 20.23 -20.07
C ALA A 728 -7.36 18.87 -20.79
N SER A 729 -7.09 17.77 -20.08
CA SER A 729 -7.14 16.42 -20.66
C SER A 729 -8.55 15.99 -21.07
N PHE A 730 -9.61 16.59 -20.53
CA PHE A 730 -11.00 16.22 -20.83
C PHE A 730 -11.61 17.00 -21.99
N LEU A 731 -11.01 18.15 -22.35
CA LEU A 731 -11.52 19.03 -23.42
C LEU A 731 -11.35 18.40 -24.82
N ALA A 732 -10.26 17.67 -25.06
CA ALA A 732 -10.03 16.99 -26.34
C ALA A 732 -11.03 15.83 -26.56
N ASP A 733 -11.45 15.17 -25.47
CA ASP A 733 -12.21 13.91 -25.53
C ASP A 733 -13.73 14.09 -25.41
N ALA A 734 -14.21 15.16 -24.77
CA ALA A 734 -15.65 15.47 -24.67
C ALA A 734 -16.30 15.69 -26.05
N LEU A 735 -15.50 16.01 -27.08
CA LEU A 735 -15.94 16.16 -28.47
C LEU A 735 -16.06 14.81 -29.22
N SER A 736 -15.64 13.67 -28.64
CA SER A 736 -15.69 12.35 -29.27
C SER A 736 -16.36 11.27 -28.40
N ALA A 737 -17.64 11.48 -28.08
CA ALA A 737 -18.45 10.62 -27.20
C ALA A 737 -18.75 9.18 -27.73
N THR A 738 -17.97 8.63 -28.66
CA THR A 738 -18.30 7.39 -29.41
C THR A 738 -17.23 6.28 -29.38
N SER A 739 -16.21 6.33 -28.51
CA SER A 739 -15.09 5.37 -28.55
C SER A 739 -14.80 4.59 -27.25
N ASP A 740 -14.29 3.36 -27.39
CA ASP A 740 -13.93 2.42 -26.31
C ASP A 740 -12.90 3.04 -25.31
N PRO A 741 -13.19 3.08 -23.99
CA PRO A 741 -12.39 3.78 -22.97
C PRO A 741 -10.93 3.34 -22.82
N THR A 742 -10.61 2.11 -23.23
CA THR A 742 -9.31 1.49 -22.93
C THR A 742 -8.21 1.75 -23.98
N GLU A 743 -8.56 2.16 -25.20
CA GLU A 743 -7.57 2.31 -26.29
C GLU A 743 -7.28 3.76 -26.73
N ARG A 744 -8.20 4.72 -26.52
CA ARG A 744 -8.00 6.13 -26.92
C ARG A 744 -7.45 7.04 -25.81
N SER A 745 -7.97 6.94 -24.58
CA SER A 745 -7.58 7.79 -23.43
C SER A 745 -6.08 7.79 -23.09
N VAL A 746 -5.36 6.73 -23.47
CA VAL A 746 -3.91 6.58 -23.25
C VAL A 746 -3.07 7.23 -24.35
N LYS A 747 -3.55 7.30 -25.60
CA LYS A 747 -2.79 7.85 -26.73
C LYS A 747 -2.78 9.39 -26.70
N ASP A 748 -3.86 10.01 -26.24
CA ASP A 748 -3.99 11.47 -26.13
C ASP A 748 -3.36 12.05 -24.84
N PHE A 749 -3.00 11.17 -23.90
CA PHE A 749 -2.26 11.45 -22.66
C PHE A 749 -0.91 12.17 -22.86
N ILE A 750 -0.35 12.09 -24.08
CA ILE A 750 1.02 12.50 -24.41
C ILE A 750 1.16 14.02 -24.60
N ILE A 751 0.09 14.79 -24.83
CA ILE A 751 0.24 16.22 -25.15
C ILE A 751 -0.45 17.10 -24.11
N PRO A 752 0.33 17.69 -23.19
CA PRO A 752 0.27 19.15 -23.07
C PRO A 752 1.65 19.82 -23.25
N ALA A 753 1.64 20.99 -23.90
CA ALA A 753 2.77 21.87 -24.20
C ALA A 753 3.61 22.32 -22.97
N ALA A 754 3.20 22.00 -21.75
CA ALA A 754 3.90 22.32 -20.50
C ALA A 754 5.16 21.45 -20.24
N PHE A 755 5.49 20.50 -21.11
CA PHE A 755 6.58 19.53 -20.92
C PHE A 755 7.83 19.76 -21.80
N LYS A 756 8.00 20.96 -22.36
CA LYS A 756 9.25 21.34 -23.05
C LYS A 756 10.50 21.15 -22.15
N ASP A 757 10.32 21.19 -20.82
CA ASP A 757 11.39 21.04 -19.82
C ASP A 757 11.78 19.59 -19.47
N VAL A 758 11.04 18.55 -19.91
CA VAL A 758 11.49 17.15 -19.71
C VAL A 758 12.40 16.68 -20.84
N MET A 759 12.21 17.23 -22.03
CA MET A 759 13.17 17.08 -23.13
C MET A 759 14.51 17.77 -22.82
N SER A 760 14.52 18.83 -22.01
CA SER A 760 15.74 19.58 -21.68
C SER A 760 16.69 18.80 -20.76
N VAL A 761 16.18 17.90 -19.90
CA VAL A 761 17.02 17.06 -19.03
C VAL A 761 17.64 15.89 -19.80
N GLY A 762 16.88 15.24 -20.69
CA GLY A 762 17.40 14.19 -21.58
C GLY A 762 18.46 14.70 -22.57
N THR A 763 18.32 15.95 -23.02
CA THR A 763 19.31 16.63 -23.87
C THR A 763 20.53 17.17 -23.11
N MET A 764 20.37 17.50 -21.82
CA MET A 764 21.48 17.84 -20.92
C MET A 764 22.40 16.64 -20.64
N VAL A 765 21.84 15.42 -20.58
CA VAL A 765 22.59 14.18 -20.32
C VAL A 765 23.24 13.61 -21.60
N SER A 766 22.70 13.90 -22.80
CA SER A 766 23.22 13.39 -24.07
C SER A 766 24.29 14.28 -24.73
N GLY A 767 24.69 15.38 -24.10
CA GLY A 767 25.64 16.35 -24.66
C GLY A 767 25.06 17.24 -25.76
N ALA A 768 23.77 17.10 -26.10
CA ALA A 768 23.09 17.91 -27.11
C ALA A 768 22.52 19.25 -26.56
N GLY A 769 22.73 19.53 -25.27
CA GLY A 769 22.24 20.73 -24.57
C GLY A 769 22.89 22.05 -25.02
N GLU A 770 23.92 22.00 -25.86
CA GLU A 770 24.64 23.17 -26.35
C GLU A 770 23.74 24.10 -27.19
N ALA A 771 22.75 23.53 -27.91
CA ALA A 771 21.78 24.29 -28.71
C ALA A 771 20.62 24.91 -27.89
N TYR A 772 20.38 24.45 -26.66
CA TYR A 772 19.34 25.02 -25.78
C TYR A 772 19.85 26.22 -24.96
N LEU A 773 21.17 26.42 -24.96
CA LEU A 773 21.88 27.46 -24.22
C LEU A 773 22.23 28.68 -25.09
N THR A 774 22.04 28.60 -26.41
CA THR A 774 22.55 29.59 -27.38
C THR A 774 21.57 30.72 -27.78
N GLU A 775 20.39 30.85 -27.17
CA GLU A 775 19.43 31.93 -27.48
C GLU A 775 18.84 32.64 -26.25
N ARG A 776 19.66 32.97 -25.23
CA ARG A 776 19.21 33.82 -24.12
C ARG A 776 20.18 34.96 -23.82
N ASP A 777 19.66 36.19 -23.91
CA ASP A 777 20.26 37.41 -23.35
C ASP A 777 20.12 37.43 -21.82
N SER A 778 20.83 36.54 -21.13
CA SER A 778 21.00 36.54 -19.69
C SER A 778 22.48 36.35 -19.37
N SER A 779 22.98 37.05 -18.34
CA SER A 779 24.33 36.81 -17.85
C SER A 779 24.42 35.37 -17.32
N TYR A 780 25.44 34.63 -17.75
CA TYR A 780 25.68 33.22 -17.42
C TYR A 780 25.58 32.92 -15.91
N GLY A 781 25.91 33.90 -15.05
CA GLY A 781 25.84 33.80 -13.59
C GLY A 781 24.41 33.77 -13.01
N ALA A 782 23.51 34.66 -13.44
CA ALA A 782 22.15 34.74 -12.87
C ALA A 782 21.28 33.52 -13.25
N GLU A 783 21.49 32.95 -14.45
CA GLU A 783 20.84 31.71 -14.88
C GLU A 783 21.44 30.47 -14.19
N ALA A 784 22.74 30.48 -13.89
CA ALA A 784 23.36 29.48 -13.03
C ALA A 784 22.78 29.50 -11.61
N VAL A 785 22.52 30.68 -11.01
CA VAL A 785 21.84 30.79 -9.70
C VAL A 785 20.43 30.21 -9.74
N ASN A 786 19.63 30.47 -10.79
CA ASN A 786 18.31 29.85 -10.94
C ASN A 786 18.39 28.32 -11.09
N THR A 787 19.40 27.83 -11.80
CA THR A 787 19.65 26.40 -11.95
C THR A 787 20.03 25.76 -10.62
N ILE A 788 20.90 26.40 -9.83
CA ILE A 788 21.28 25.97 -8.48
C ILE A 788 20.05 25.96 -7.57
N LYS A 789 19.30 27.07 -7.50
CA LYS A 789 18.05 27.18 -6.74
C LYS A 789 17.10 26.03 -7.03
N ASN A 790 16.86 25.76 -8.32
CA ASN A 790 15.91 24.74 -8.76
C ASN A 790 16.30 23.31 -8.40
N ASN A 791 17.51 23.13 -7.86
CA ASN A 791 18.07 21.87 -7.39
C ASN A 791 18.35 21.84 -5.89
N ILE A 792 18.00 22.87 -5.11
CA ILE A 792 18.16 22.85 -3.64
C ILE A 792 16.89 22.24 -3.00
N PRO A 793 16.99 21.14 -2.23
CA PRO A 793 15.85 20.64 -1.44
C PRO A 793 15.31 21.69 -0.45
N PHE A 794 14.02 21.63 -0.12
CA PHE A 794 13.33 22.55 0.81
C PHE A 794 13.17 24.02 0.35
N GLN A 795 13.86 24.48 -0.70
CA GLN A 795 13.78 25.87 -1.15
C GLN A 795 12.37 26.31 -1.57
N ASN A 796 11.55 25.39 -2.05
CA ASN A 796 10.21 25.65 -2.55
C ASN A 796 9.08 25.28 -1.58
N LEU A 797 9.38 25.12 -0.29
CA LEU A 797 8.34 24.95 0.74
C LEU A 797 7.40 26.15 0.73
N TRP A 798 6.09 25.91 0.62
CA TRP A 798 5.11 26.96 0.36
C TRP A 798 5.07 28.10 1.39
N TYR A 799 5.44 27.84 2.64
CA TYR A 799 5.46 28.83 3.73
C TYR A 799 6.78 29.60 3.88
N SER A 800 7.88 29.12 3.29
CA SER A 800 9.21 29.76 3.41
C SER A 800 9.82 30.19 2.09
N ARG A 801 9.31 29.67 0.96
CA ARG A 801 9.80 29.94 -0.39
C ARG A 801 9.92 31.43 -0.68
N LEU A 802 8.91 32.22 -0.35
CA LEU A 802 8.91 33.65 -0.63
C LEU A 802 10.10 34.34 0.04
N VAL A 803 10.27 34.14 1.34
CA VAL A 803 11.38 34.72 2.10
C VAL A 803 12.74 34.27 1.55
N PHE A 804 12.88 32.98 1.23
CA PHE A 804 14.11 32.43 0.64
C PHE A 804 14.41 33.04 -0.74
N ASP A 805 13.39 33.19 -1.58
CA ASP A 805 13.50 33.78 -2.91
C ASP A 805 13.92 35.25 -2.84
N ARG A 806 13.39 36.00 -1.87
CA ARG A 806 13.58 37.44 -1.72
C ARG A 806 14.87 37.84 -0.99
N LEU A 807 15.29 37.05 0.00
CA LEU A 807 16.42 37.40 0.87
C LEU A 807 17.70 36.63 0.56
N VAL A 808 17.61 35.46 -0.07
CA VAL A 808 18.78 34.61 -0.36
C VAL A 808 19.06 34.56 -1.85
N ILE A 809 18.09 34.10 -2.63
CA ILE A 809 18.28 33.92 -4.08
C ILE A 809 18.47 35.27 -4.77
N ALA A 810 17.64 36.25 -4.43
CA ALA A 810 17.71 37.55 -5.08
C ALA A 810 19.06 38.24 -4.82
N GLU A 811 19.58 38.16 -3.59
CA GLU A 811 20.93 38.66 -3.24
C GLU A 811 22.03 37.94 -4.03
N MET A 812 21.96 36.61 -4.15
CA MET A 812 22.91 35.87 -4.98
C MET A 812 22.83 36.29 -6.45
N GLN A 813 21.63 36.52 -6.99
CA GLN A 813 21.46 36.96 -8.38
C GLN A 813 22.08 38.33 -8.61
N GLU A 814 21.86 39.25 -7.68
CA GLU A 814 22.39 40.61 -7.74
C GLU A 814 23.92 40.63 -7.64
N LEU A 815 24.53 39.75 -6.83
CA LEU A 815 25.98 39.59 -6.73
C LEU A 815 26.63 39.13 -8.05
N PHE A 816 25.94 38.32 -8.84
CA PHE A 816 26.44 37.83 -10.13
C PHE A 816 26.07 38.75 -11.31
N ASP A 817 25.00 39.52 -11.18
CA ASP A 817 24.50 40.43 -12.21
C ASP A 817 23.74 41.60 -11.58
N GLU A 818 24.43 42.73 -11.46
CA GLU A 818 23.88 43.95 -10.87
C GLU A 818 22.67 44.47 -11.68
N GLY A 819 21.61 44.87 -10.99
CA GLY A 819 20.32 45.27 -11.52
C GLY A 819 19.47 44.13 -12.10
N TYR A 820 19.87 42.85 -11.95
CA TYR A 820 19.12 41.72 -12.52
C TYR A 820 17.69 41.63 -11.96
N ARG A 821 17.51 41.90 -10.66
CA ARG A 821 16.21 41.83 -9.99
C ARG A 821 15.21 42.81 -10.59
N GLU A 822 15.61 44.07 -10.72
CA GLU A 822 14.79 45.13 -11.28
C GLU A 822 14.48 44.87 -12.76
N ARG A 823 15.46 44.46 -13.57
CA ARG A 823 15.23 44.08 -14.98
C ARG A 823 14.25 42.92 -15.10
N LYS A 824 14.37 41.92 -14.23
CA LYS A 824 13.48 40.75 -14.22
C LYS A 824 12.06 41.14 -13.81
N GLN A 825 11.91 42.00 -12.81
CA GLN A 825 10.61 42.54 -12.37
C GLN A 825 9.94 43.34 -13.49
N ARG A 826 10.64 44.35 -14.04
CA ARG A 826 10.13 45.17 -15.15
C ARG A 826 9.72 44.33 -16.35
N ARG A 827 10.48 43.28 -16.68
CA ARG A 827 10.11 42.34 -17.76
C ARG A 827 8.86 41.53 -17.42
N GLN A 828 8.66 41.15 -16.16
CA GLN A 828 7.47 40.43 -15.72
C GLN A 828 6.22 41.31 -15.72
N GLU A 829 6.37 42.57 -15.30
CA GLU A 829 5.33 43.59 -15.40
C GLU A 829 4.99 43.90 -16.86
N SER A 830 6.01 44.16 -17.72
CA SER A 830 5.81 44.58 -19.11
C SER A 830 5.27 43.48 -20.02
N ASN A 831 5.80 42.25 -19.90
CA ASN A 831 5.50 41.19 -20.86
C ASN A 831 4.34 40.29 -20.42
N TYR A 832 4.06 40.24 -19.11
CA TYR A 832 3.09 39.31 -18.53
C TYR A 832 2.05 39.99 -17.64
N ASN A 833 2.06 41.33 -17.54
CA ASN A 833 1.12 42.11 -16.73
C ASN A 833 1.01 41.59 -15.28
N MET A 834 2.17 41.28 -14.69
CA MET A 834 2.26 40.75 -13.33
C MET A 834 2.85 41.81 -12.40
N SER A 835 2.07 42.28 -11.43
CA SER A 835 2.55 43.07 -10.29
C SER A 835 2.87 42.20 -9.07
N TYR A 836 3.50 42.82 -8.07
CA TYR A 836 3.95 42.16 -6.85
C TYR A 836 3.52 42.94 -5.61
N TRP A 837 2.93 42.23 -4.64
CA TRP A 837 2.74 42.76 -3.28
C TRP A 837 4.02 42.70 -2.45
N TRP A 838 5.04 41.97 -2.91
CA TRP A 838 6.39 42.05 -2.38
C TRP A 838 7.36 42.04 -3.56
N ASP A 839 8.02 43.17 -3.79
CA ASP A 839 8.89 43.40 -4.94
C ASP A 839 10.16 42.53 -4.97
N LEU A 840 10.69 42.28 -6.17
CA LEU A 840 11.85 41.41 -6.38
C LEU A 840 13.10 42.02 -5.83
N ASP A 841 13.20 43.33 -5.72
CA ASP A 841 14.28 44.12 -5.11
C ASP A 841 14.09 44.38 -3.61
N ASN A 842 12.98 43.92 -3.01
CA ASN A 842 12.57 44.24 -1.63
C ASN A 842 12.35 45.74 -1.37
N ALA A 843 12.13 46.56 -2.40
CA ALA A 843 11.89 47.99 -2.25
C ALA A 843 10.53 48.29 -1.61
N SER A 844 9.51 47.49 -1.91
CA SER A 844 8.17 47.63 -1.33
C SER A 844 7.57 46.30 -0.87
N ILE A 845 6.72 46.40 0.16
CA ILE A 845 5.81 45.35 0.61
C ILE A 845 4.44 46.01 0.81
N GLU A 846 3.48 45.61 0.00
CA GLU A 846 2.12 46.15 -0.04
C GLU A 846 1.10 45.04 0.26
N ALA A 847 -0.16 45.42 0.39
CA ALA A 847 -1.24 44.44 0.48
C ALA A 847 -1.48 43.85 -0.93
N PRO A 848 -1.73 42.53 -1.07
CA PRO A 848 -2.03 41.94 -2.36
C PRO A 848 -3.24 42.58 -3.05
N ASP A 849 -3.05 42.97 -4.31
CA ASP A 849 -4.10 43.53 -5.17
C ASP A 849 -4.46 42.56 -6.32
N ILE A 850 -5.47 42.92 -7.11
CA ILE A 850 -5.83 42.25 -8.37
C ILE A 850 -5.20 43.02 -9.52
N ASN A 851 -4.43 42.33 -10.37
CA ASN A 851 -3.86 42.86 -11.61
C ASN A 851 -4.94 43.16 -12.65
N ILE A 852 -5.76 44.19 -12.43
CA ILE A 852 -6.76 44.63 -13.39
C ILE A 852 -6.04 45.35 -14.54
N ARG A 853 -6.26 44.88 -15.76
CA ARG A 853 -5.77 45.54 -16.97
C ARG A 853 -6.65 46.77 -17.20
N GLU A 854 -6.09 47.97 -17.12
CA GLU A 854 -6.72 49.18 -17.67
C GLU A 854 -6.70 49.18 -19.20
#